data_AF-A0A0Q0VEU5-F1
#
_entry.id   AF-A0A0Q0VEU5-F1
#
_cell.length_a   1.000
_cell.length_b   1.000
_cell.length_c   1.000
_cell.angle_alpha   90.00
_cell.angle_beta   90.00
_cell.angle_gamma   90.00
#
_symmetry.space_group_name_H-M   'P 1'
#
loop_
_entity.id
_entity.type
_entity.pdbx_description
1 polymer ?
#
loop_
_entity_poly.entity_id
_entity_poly.type
_entity_poly.pdbx_seq_one_letter_code
_entity_poly.pdbx_strand_id
1 'polypeptide(L)'
;MHNHSKLIKAEEIINILENHELLVGKVNLNYDFTFSKFETDSRRIEKGDIFVCIKGYNQDGHEFARQALENGADLIVTEVELEYHSAQFIVNNSRKAAALLAKLFFDDPSARFTLIGITGTNGKTTIANLLGDLLRKEEKKVGIIGTLGYKINDKDYPSQLTTPDVIELNSIFQQMLLEKVEYVIMEVSSHSLFLDRVYGLNFNQAVFTNLTRDHLDFHKNMEAYFAAKAQLFQLIDNYNGSAHINIDDSYGLKLYEDLNAEKFGISFESGDITISDISIADKNSSFSYAFDSKKYKFKTNFIAKHNVLNISLALSVFLKLFPDTDEAKLNSYLSNLSPVHGRLEAIQNELGISIYVDYAHTPDALENVLGSLVSLKKGRLITIFGAGGNRDKEKRPLMLKSALKHSDLTIITNDNPRTEPAESIINDIVAGTPSLEKFYIIRDREKAIKTALKLAGKNDIILIAGKGHEKYQQIGDRKIPFYDRKVVENFLAAAETIPPDQLFLPLDLLQVILLFGSLDMTLDNTYFEHISTDSRTIKPNSLFIALKGEKFDGHDYVQDILKTENCWAIVNSDYAFEEQKIIRVEDTLKALGDLAAKYANLFSALKIAITGSVGKTMTKEYLSNILSLTASTLKTHSNENNLIGLPKTIFKLRPEHKYAILELGSNQFGEIARLSDICNPDMAVITSIGASHLEFFQDEAGVFE
;
A
#
# COMPACT_ATOMS: atom_id res chain seq x y z
N MET A 1 13.30 -26.80 -24.66
CA MET A 1 14.24 -27.32 -23.65
C MET A 1 13.77 -28.72 -23.28
N HIS A 2 14.27 -29.75 -23.96
CA HIS A 2 14.02 -31.15 -23.64
C HIS A 2 15.37 -31.86 -23.66
N ASN A 3 15.73 -32.54 -22.57
CA ASN A 3 16.50 -33.80 -22.53
C ASN A 3 17.10 -34.09 -21.13
N HIS A 4 16.24 -34.18 -20.12
CA HIS A 4 16.51 -35.01 -18.93
C HIS A 4 15.17 -35.45 -18.32
N SER A 5 14.31 -36.12 -19.09
CA SER A 5 13.13 -36.78 -18.51
C SER A 5 13.58 -38.14 -17.98
N LYS A 6 14.00 -38.17 -16.70
CA LYS A 6 14.09 -39.42 -15.95
C LYS A 6 12.70 -40.05 -16.00
N LEU A 7 12.62 -41.26 -16.56
CA LEU A 7 11.40 -42.06 -16.50
C LEU A 7 11.22 -42.52 -15.06
N ILE A 8 10.11 -42.14 -14.43
CA ILE A 8 9.79 -42.56 -13.06
C ILE A 8 8.99 -43.84 -13.10
N LYS A 9 9.41 -44.84 -12.33
CA LYS A 9 8.66 -46.08 -12.17
C LYS A 9 7.50 -45.92 -11.19
N ALA A 10 6.41 -46.66 -11.43
CA ALA A 10 5.28 -46.73 -10.50
C ALA A 10 5.72 -47.09 -9.06
N GLU A 11 6.72 -47.96 -8.90
CA GLU A 11 7.28 -48.34 -7.60
C GLU A 11 7.90 -47.17 -6.82
N GLU A 12 8.61 -46.26 -7.50
CA GLU A 12 9.19 -45.06 -6.87
C GLU A 12 8.09 -44.13 -6.33
N ILE A 13 6.99 -44.00 -7.08
CA ILE A 13 5.82 -43.22 -6.68
C ILE A 13 5.13 -43.86 -5.47
N ILE A 14 4.92 -45.18 -5.51
CA ILE A 14 4.32 -45.92 -4.39
C ILE A 14 5.14 -45.72 -3.12
N ASN A 15 6.46 -45.92 -3.21
CA ASN A 15 7.35 -45.82 -2.06
C ASN A 15 7.33 -44.40 -1.46
N ILE A 16 7.39 -43.34 -2.28
CA ILE A 16 7.36 -41.98 -1.72
C ILE A 16 6.00 -41.64 -1.10
N LEU A 17 4.89 -42.10 -1.67
CA LEU A 17 3.56 -41.83 -1.14
C LEU A 17 3.29 -42.63 0.15
N GLU A 18 3.77 -43.88 0.25
CA GLU A 18 3.67 -44.69 1.46
C GLU A 18 4.53 -44.14 2.59
N ASN A 19 5.77 -43.71 2.31
CA ASN A 19 6.67 -43.10 3.30
C ASN A 19 6.11 -41.81 3.91
N HIS A 20 5.23 -41.11 3.19
CA HIS A 20 4.55 -39.91 3.65
C HIS A 20 3.09 -40.17 4.10
N GLU A 21 2.70 -41.45 4.24
CA GLU A 21 1.36 -41.88 4.67
C GLU A 21 0.22 -41.29 3.81
N LEU A 22 0.47 -41.06 2.52
CA LEU A 22 -0.49 -40.49 1.59
C LEU A 22 -1.28 -41.55 0.82
N LEU A 23 -0.68 -42.71 0.53
CA LEU A 23 -1.28 -43.73 -0.32
C LEU A 23 -2.34 -44.53 0.43
N VAL A 24 -3.58 -44.48 -0.06
CA VAL A 24 -4.76 -45.16 0.51
C VAL A 24 -5.10 -46.41 -0.30
N GLY A 25 -4.93 -46.37 -1.62
CA GLY A 25 -5.37 -47.45 -2.50
C GLY A 25 -4.71 -47.44 -3.88
N LYS A 26 -4.85 -48.56 -4.59
CA LYS A 26 -4.20 -48.88 -5.86
C LYS A 26 -5.21 -49.61 -6.75
N VAL A 27 -5.48 -49.11 -7.96
CA VAL A 27 -6.45 -49.72 -8.90
C VAL A 27 -5.81 -49.91 -10.27
N ASN A 28 -6.02 -51.08 -10.90
CA ASN A 28 -5.57 -51.42 -12.27
C ASN A 28 -4.10 -51.07 -12.59
N LEU A 29 -3.20 -51.22 -11.62
CA LEU A 29 -1.78 -50.87 -11.77
C LEU A 29 -0.96 -52.01 -12.38
N ASN A 30 -0.08 -51.64 -13.31
CA ASN A 30 1.03 -52.48 -13.76
C ASN A 30 2.35 -51.86 -13.27
N TYR A 31 3.19 -52.64 -12.58
CA TYR A 31 4.45 -52.17 -11.99
C TYR A 31 5.52 -51.84 -13.05
N ASP A 32 5.32 -52.27 -14.30
CA ASP A 32 6.20 -51.95 -15.42
C ASP A 32 5.95 -50.54 -16.03
N PHE A 33 4.97 -49.78 -15.52
CA PHE A 33 4.73 -48.43 -16.01
C PHE A 33 5.86 -47.47 -15.68
N THR A 34 6.20 -46.66 -16.67
CA THR A 34 7.12 -45.55 -16.53
C THR A 34 6.48 -44.28 -17.05
N PHE A 35 6.69 -43.17 -16.34
CA PHE A 35 6.06 -41.91 -16.62
C PHE A 35 7.12 -40.85 -16.89
N SER A 36 6.93 -40.06 -17.95
CA SER A 36 7.85 -38.98 -18.34
C SER A 36 7.48 -37.64 -17.73
N LYS A 37 6.22 -37.46 -17.33
CA LYS A 37 5.68 -36.18 -16.85
C LYS A 37 4.41 -36.40 -16.02
N PHE A 38 4.06 -35.39 -15.22
CA PHE A 38 2.75 -35.27 -14.59
C PHE A 38 2.19 -33.86 -14.78
N GLU A 39 0.87 -33.75 -14.78
CA GLU A 39 0.14 -32.49 -14.93
C GLU A 39 -1.00 -32.38 -13.93
N THR A 40 -1.34 -31.14 -13.58
CA THR A 40 -2.53 -30.80 -12.76
C THR A 40 -3.62 -30.12 -13.57
N ASP A 41 -3.37 -29.87 -14.86
CA ASP A 41 -4.33 -29.30 -15.82
C ASP A 41 -4.60 -30.33 -16.92
N SER A 42 -5.83 -30.85 -16.97
CA SER A 42 -6.25 -31.89 -17.93
C SER A 42 -6.01 -31.47 -19.38
N ARG A 43 -6.00 -30.16 -19.68
CA ARG A 43 -5.77 -29.60 -21.03
C ARG A 43 -4.31 -29.70 -21.49
N ARG A 44 -3.38 -29.97 -20.56
CA ARG A 44 -1.93 -30.10 -20.81
C ARG A 44 -1.43 -31.53 -20.81
N ILE A 45 -2.32 -32.49 -20.57
CA ILE A 45 -2.01 -33.91 -20.58
C ILE A 45 -1.63 -34.34 -22.00
N GLU A 46 -0.54 -35.09 -22.08
CA GLU A 46 -0.12 -35.82 -23.27
C GLU A 46 -0.13 -37.33 -23.00
N LYS A 47 0.01 -38.13 -24.06
CA LYS A 47 0.01 -39.59 -23.97
C LYS A 47 1.15 -40.07 -23.06
N GLY A 48 0.80 -40.83 -22.01
CA GLY A 48 1.76 -41.38 -21.06
C GLY A 48 1.98 -40.53 -19.81
N ASP A 49 1.26 -39.41 -19.67
CA ASP A 49 1.37 -38.55 -18.50
C ASP A 49 0.56 -39.08 -17.31
N ILE A 50 0.94 -38.61 -16.12
CA ILE A 50 0.13 -38.74 -14.90
C ILE A 50 -0.75 -37.50 -14.76
N PHE A 51 -2.05 -37.68 -14.53
CA PHE A 51 -2.94 -36.59 -14.14
C PHE A 51 -3.19 -36.61 -12.63
N VAL A 52 -2.99 -35.48 -11.96
CA VAL A 52 -3.28 -35.34 -10.52
C VAL A 52 -4.54 -34.51 -10.31
N CYS A 53 -5.58 -35.12 -9.73
CA CYS A 53 -6.87 -34.49 -9.45
C CYS A 53 -6.76 -33.57 -8.23
N ILE A 54 -6.44 -32.29 -8.46
CA ILE A 54 -6.40 -31.27 -7.41
C ILE A 54 -7.80 -30.66 -7.19
N LYS A 55 -8.30 -30.72 -5.95
CA LYS A 55 -9.51 -29.98 -5.57
C LYS A 55 -9.19 -28.49 -5.39
N GLY A 56 -9.49 -27.69 -6.41
CA GLY A 56 -9.26 -26.24 -6.46
C GLY A 56 -10.30 -25.44 -5.67
N TYR A 57 -10.13 -24.12 -5.66
CA TYR A 57 -11.10 -23.21 -5.03
C TYR A 57 -12.37 -23.03 -5.87
N ASN A 58 -12.23 -23.00 -7.19
CA ASN A 58 -13.33 -22.77 -8.14
C ASN A 58 -13.83 -24.04 -8.84
N GLN A 59 -12.99 -25.08 -8.91
CA GLN A 59 -13.25 -26.29 -9.70
C GLN A 59 -12.61 -27.49 -9.01
N ASP A 60 -13.21 -28.67 -9.16
CA ASP A 60 -12.69 -29.92 -8.65
C ASP A 60 -11.98 -30.71 -9.77
N GLY A 61 -10.68 -30.94 -9.63
CA GLY A 61 -9.86 -31.67 -10.61
C GLY A 61 -10.37 -33.09 -10.91
N HIS A 62 -11.15 -33.69 -10.00
CA HIS A 62 -11.77 -35.00 -10.20
C HIS A 62 -12.77 -35.01 -11.36
N GLU A 63 -13.46 -33.89 -11.60
CA GLU A 63 -14.43 -33.76 -12.69
C GLU A 63 -13.76 -33.84 -14.07
N PHE A 64 -12.45 -33.57 -14.13
CA PHE A 64 -11.68 -33.58 -15.38
C PHE A 64 -10.89 -34.87 -15.61
N ALA A 65 -11.02 -35.88 -14.74
CA ALA A 65 -10.31 -37.15 -14.89
C ALA A 65 -10.63 -37.84 -16.22
N ARG A 66 -11.91 -37.82 -16.65
CA ARG A 66 -12.31 -38.36 -17.96
C ARG A 66 -11.60 -37.65 -19.11
N GLN A 67 -11.56 -36.32 -19.08
CA GLN A 67 -10.90 -35.53 -20.11
C GLN A 67 -9.39 -35.84 -20.15
N ALA A 68 -8.75 -35.99 -18.98
CA ALA A 68 -7.34 -36.38 -18.92
C ALA A 68 -7.08 -37.76 -19.53
N LEU A 69 -7.95 -38.75 -19.26
CA LEU A 69 -7.86 -40.08 -19.87
C LEU A 69 -8.06 -40.02 -21.39
N GLU A 70 -9.03 -39.24 -21.86
CA GLU A 70 -9.27 -39.02 -23.30
C GLU A 70 -8.07 -38.34 -23.98
N ASN A 71 -7.34 -37.48 -23.26
CA ASN A 71 -6.10 -36.85 -23.72
C ASN A 71 -4.86 -37.78 -23.63
N GLY A 72 -4.99 -38.96 -23.00
CA GLY A 72 -3.96 -40.00 -22.98
C GLY A 72 -3.21 -40.16 -21.65
N ALA A 73 -3.77 -39.71 -20.52
CA ALA A 73 -3.19 -40.02 -19.21
C ALA A 73 -3.19 -41.54 -18.96
N ASP A 74 -2.01 -42.09 -18.60
CA ASP A 74 -1.86 -43.52 -18.30
C ASP A 74 -2.13 -43.82 -16.81
N LEU A 75 -2.08 -42.80 -15.96
CA LEU A 75 -2.30 -42.92 -14.52
C LEU A 75 -3.03 -41.68 -13.97
N ILE A 76 -4.01 -41.92 -13.11
CA ILE A 76 -4.72 -40.88 -12.37
C ILE A 76 -4.31 -40.93 -10.88
N VAL A 77 -3.95 -39.79 -10.30
CA VAL A 77 -3.75 -39.63 -8.86
C VAL A 77 -4.95 -38.86 -8.31
N THR A 78 -5.70 -39.49 -7.41
CA THR A 78 -7.04 -39.03 -7.01
C THR A 78 -7.29 -39.25 -5.53
N GLU A 79 -8.21 -38.50 -4.93
CA GLU A 79 -8.58 -38.66 -3.51
C GLU A 79 -9.68 -39.69 -3.28
N VAL A 80 -10.34 -40.14 -4.35
CA VAL A 80 -11.42 -41.13 -4.33
C VAL A 80 -11.24 -42.11 -5.46
N GLU A 81 -11.70 -43.35 -5.28
CA GLU A 81 -11.74 -44.30 -6.40
C GLU A 81 -12.71 -43.79 -7.47
N LEU A 82 -12.25 -43.75 -8.73
CA LEU A 82 -13.07 -43.35 -9.87
C LEU A 82 -13.51 -44.58 -10.67
N GLU A 83 -14.72 -44.55 -11.24
CA GLU A 83 -15.28 -45.65 -12.04
C GLU A 83 -14.70 -45.72 -13.47
N TYR A 84 -13.37 -45.68 -13.59
CA TYR A 84 -12.65 -45.80 -14.86
C TYR A 84 -11.70 -47.02 -14.84
N HIS A 85 -11.60 -47.73 -15.96
CA HIS A 85 -10.68 -48.87 -16.13
C HIS A 85 -9.19 -48.48 -16.24
N SER A 86 -8.82 -47.24 -15.92
CA SER A 86 -7.44 -46.74 -15.92
C SER A 86 -6.70 -47.12 -14.64
N ALA A 87 -5.37 -47.02 -14.66
CA ALA A 87 -4.57 -47.13 -13.45
C ALA A 87 -4.84 -45.92 -12.52
N GLN A 88 -4.93 -46.16 -11.22
CA GLN A 88 -5.18 -45.12 -10.22
C GLN A 88 -4.33 -45.29 -8.97
N PHE A 89 -3.79 -44.18 -8.48
CA PHE A 89 -3.32 -44.04 -7.10
C PHE A 89 -4.32 -43.22 -6.30
N ILE A 90 -4.92 -43.85 -5.29
CA ILE A 90 -5.86 -43.20 -4.39
C ILE A 90 -5.06 -42.67 -3.20
N VAL A 91 -5.10 -41.36 -2.96
CA VAL A 91 -4.34 -40.68 -1.90
C VAL A 91 -5.26 -39.91 -0.96
N ASN A 92 -4.85 -39.68 0.29
CA ASN A 92 -5.65 -38.88 1.23
C ASN A 92 -5.51 -37.36 1.03
N ASN A 93 -4.53 -36.91 0.25
CA ASN A 93 -4.31 -35.51 -0.12
C ASN A 93 -3.57 -35.41 -1.46
N SER A 94 -4.28 -34.99 -2.52
CA SER A 94 -3.71 -34.91 -3.87
C SER A 94 -2.70 -33.77 -4.06
N ARG A 95 -2.78 -32.70 -3.25
CA ARG A 95 -1.83 -31.58 -3.31
C ARG A 95 -0.45 -31.99 -2.81
N LYS A 96 -0.38 -32.67 -1.66
CA LYS A 96 0.87 -33.22 -1.14
C LYS A 96 1.45 -34.28 -2.07
N ALA A 97 0.60 -35.12 -2.64
CA ALA A 97 1.02 -36.08 -3.66
C ALA A 97 1.63 -35.38 -4.89
N ALA A 98 1.02 -34.30 -5.39
CA ALA A 98 1.58 -33.51 -6.49
C ALA A 98 2.95 -32.91 -6.15
N ALA A 99 3.15 -32.42 -4.93
CA ALA A 99 4.43 -31.88 -4.48
C ALA A 99 5.53 -32.96 -4.42
N LEU A 100 5.21 -34.15 -3.91
CA LEU A 100 6.14 -35.30 -3.87
C LEU A 100 6.43 -35.86 -5.27
N LEU A 101 5.44 -35.90 -6.16
CA LEU A 101 5.66 -36.24 -7.55
C LEU A 101 6.61 -35.24 -8.19
N ALA A 102 6.40 -33.93 -8.00
CA ALA A 102 7.33 -32.90 -8.48
C ALA A 102 8.75 -33.18 -7.98
N LYS A 103 8.90 -33.47 -6.68
CA LYS A 103 10.20 -33.84 -6.09
C LYS A 103 10.84 -35.03 -6.82
N LEU A 104 10.11 -36.10 -7.13
CA LEU A 104 10.66 -37.24 -7.88
C LEU A 104 10.97 -36.91 -9.34
N PHE A 105 10.07 -36.23 -10.06
CA PHE A 105 10.22 -35.88 -11.49
C PHE A 105 11.41 -34.99 -11.75
N PHE A 106 11.71 -34.08 -10.82
CA PHE A 106 12.82 -33.17 -10.96
C PHE A 106 14.08 -33.63 -10.21
N ASP A 107 14.14 -34.89 -9.75
CA ASP A 107 15.27 -35.52 -9.03
C ASP A 107 15.71 -34.76 -7.76
N ASP A 108 14.72 -34.37 -6.95
CA ASP A 108 14.85 -33.61 -5.70
C ASP A 108 15.82 -32.43 -5.82
N PRO A 109 15.48 -31.42 -6.63
CA PRO A 109 16.41 -30.34 -6.91
C PRO A 109 16.70 -29.52 -5.65
N SER A 110 15.76 -29.48 -4.69
CA SER A 110 15.92 -28.78 -3.41
C SER A 110 17.05 -29.32 -2.54
N ALA A 111 17.42 -30.59 -2.70
CA ALA A 111 18.51 -31.22 -1.94
C ALA A 111 19.91 -30.89 -2.48
N ARG A 112 20.03 -30.14 -3.58
CA ARG A 112 21.29 -29.91 -4.31
C ARG A 112 21.88 -28.51 -4.12
N PHE A 113 21.17 -27.61 -3.44
CA PHE A 113 21.62 -26.27 -3.06
C PHE A 113 21.19 -25.96 -1.62
N THR A 114 21.69 -24.86 -1.06
CA THR A 114 21.20 -24.36 0.23
C THR A 114 19.89 -23.60 0.02
N LEU A 115 18.76 -24.14 0.46
CA LEU A 115 17.44 -23.53 0.35
C LEU A 115 17.08 -22.76 1.63
N ILE A 116 16.73 -21.49 1.47
CA ILE A 116 16.41 -20.56 2.56
C ILE A 116 14.99 -20.03 2.35
N GLY A 117 14.09 -20.33 3.29
CA GLY A 117 12.69 -19.92 3.23
C GLY A 117 12.42 -18.69 4.10
N ILE A 118 11.72 -17.68 3.58
CA ILE A 118 11.38 -16.47 4.35
C ILE A 118 9.86 -16.31 4.39
N THR A 119 9.28 -16.35 5.59
CA THR A 119 7.85 -16.11 5.79
C THR A 119 7.57 -15.02 6.82
N GLY A 120 6.32 -14.58 6.82
CA GLY A 120 5.81 -13.48 7.64
C GLY A 120 4.89 -12.57 6.85
N THR A 121 4.34 -11.54 7.49
CA THR A 121 3.40 -10.61 6.86
C THR A 121 4.18 -9.60 6.03
N ASN A 122 5.11 -8.88 6.66
CA ASN A 122 5.94 -7.85 6.04
C ASN A 122 7.42 -8.24 6.01
N GLY A 123 8.23 -7.62 5.14
CA GLY A 123 9.69 -7.78 5.14
C GLY A 123 10.28 -8.93 4.30
N LYS A 124 9.47 -9.90 3.85
CA LYS A 124 9.93 -11.07 3.06
C LYS A 124 10.83 -10.69 1.87
N THR A 125 10.31 -9.84 0.97
CA THR A 125 11.04 -9.38 -0.21
C THR A 125 12.32 -8.63 0.16
N THR A 126 12.28 -7.79 1.21
CA THR A 126 13.45 -7.01 1.65
C THR A 126 14.56 -7.94 2.13
N ILE A 127 14.24 -8.89 3.00
CA ILE A 127 15.21 -9.87 3.52
C ILE A 127 15.74 -10.76 2.40
N ALA A 128 14.87 -11.22 1.48
CA ALA A 128 15.27 -12.08 0.38
C ALA A 128 16.32 -11.43 -0.53
N ASN A 129 16.13 -10.15 -0.87
CA ASN A 129 17.08 -9.41 -1.70
C ASN A 129 18.35 -9.04 -0.92
N LEU A 130 18.21 -8.57 0.33
CA LEU A 130 19.36 -8.27 1.20
C LEU A 130 20.29 -9.47 1.34
N LEU A 131 19.73 -10.63 1.69
CA LEU A 131 20.50 -11.86 1.82
C LEU A 131 21.11 -12.29 0.49
N GLY A 132 20.36 -12.16 -0.61
CA GLY A 132 20.89 -12.49 -1.94
C GLY A 132 22.06 -11.62 -2.34
N ASP A 133 22.02 -10.33 -2.02
CA ASP A 133 23.13 -9.41 -2.28
C ASP A 133 24.33 -9.69 -1.37
N LEU A 134 24.12 -9.99 -0.09
CA LEU A 134 25.19 -10.41 0.82
C LEU A 134 25.90 -11.67 0.30
N LEU A 135 25.15 -12.68 -0.15
CA LEU A 135 25.71 -13.90 -0.71
C LEU A 135 26.48 -13.64 -2.02
N ARG A 136 25.98 -12.77 -2.90
CA ARG A 136 26.71 -12.35 -4.11
C ARG A 136 28.01 -11.61 -3.78
N LYS A 137 28.05 -10.85 -2.67
CA LYS A 137 29.28 -10.19 -2.20
C LYS A 137 30.34 -11.16 -1.68
N GLU A 138 29.94 -12.38 -1.31
CA GLU A 138 30.82 -13.53 -1.07
C GLU A 138 31.03 -14.40 -2.33
N GLU A 139 30.79 -13.82 -3.51
CA GLU A 139 30.99 -14.44 -4.83
C GLU A 139 30.18 -15.74 -5.03
N LYS A 140 29.08 -15.91 -4.29
CA LYS A 140 28.20 -17.07 -4.41
C LYS A 140 27.22 -16.92 -5.56
N LYS A 141 26.87 -18.04 -6.18
CA LYS A 141 25.78 -18.11 -7.16
C LYS A 141 24.44 -18.25 -6.46
N VAL A 142 23.54 -17.31 -6.72
CA VAL A 142 22.30 -17.14 -5.95
C VAL A 142 21.07 -17.14 -6.85
N GLY A 143 20.06 -17.91 -6.45
CA GLY A 143 18.70 -17.84 -6.94
C GLY A 143 17.80 -17.11 -5.95
N ILE A 144 16.90 -16.25 -6.42
CA ILE A 144 15.86 -15.62 -5.58
C ILE A 144 14.50 -15.91 -6.20
N ILE A 145 13.51 -16.29 -5.40
CA ILE A 145 12.12 -16.52 -5.83
C ILE A 145 11.20 -15.72 -4.93
N GLY A 146 10.35 -14.86 -5.47
CA GLY A 146 9.48 -14.03 -4.65
C GLY A 146 8.51 -13.14 -5.40
N THR A 147 8.09 -12.08 -4.72
CA THR A 147 7.03 -11.15 -5.20
C THR A 147 7.45 -10.42 -6.49
N LEU A 148 8.76 -10.20 -6.68
CA LEU A 148 9.31 -9.49 -7.84
C LEU A 148 9.53 -10.40 -9.07
N GLY A 149 9.17 -11.69 -8.98
CA GLY A 149 9.56 -12.69 -9.96
C GLY A 149 10.57 -13.68 -9.39
N TYR A 150 11.39 -14.26 -10.26
CA TYR A 150 12.56 -15.02 -9.84
C TYR A 150 13.82 -14.51 -10.55
N LYS A 151 14.95 -14.60 -9.87
CA LYS A 151 16.25 -14.16 -10.35
C LYS A 151 17.23 -15.31 -10.30
N ILE A 152 17.94 -15.56 -11.39
CA ILE A 152 19.03 -16.55 -11.44
C ILE A 152 20.32 -15.79 -11.70
N ASN A 153 21.19 -15.73 -10.69
CA ASN A 153 22.35 -14.85 -10.67
C ASN A 153 21.95 -13.38 -10.90
N ASP A 154 22.22 -12.83 -12.09
CA ASP A 154 21.91 -11.46 -12.48
C ASP A 154 20.73 -11.33 -13.44
N LYS A 155 20.11 -12.46 -13.84
CA LYS A 155 18.99 -12.46 -14.81
C LYS A 155 17.66 -12.52 -14.09
N ASP A 156 16.80 -11.54 -14.36
CA ASP A 156 15.43 -11.46 -13.84
C ASP A 156 14.42 -12.12 -14.78
N TYR A 157 13.46 -12.83 -14.20
CA TYR A 157 12.38 -13.51 -14.89
C TYR A 157 11.04 -13.21 -14.19
N PRO A 158 9.95 -13.00 -14.94
CA PRO A 158 8.64 -12.73 -14.35
C PRO A 158 8.06 -13.98 -13.67
N SER A 159 7.31 -13.77 -12.58
CA SER A 159 6.43 -14.78 -11.97
C SER A 159 5.06 -14.14 -11.70
N GLN A 160 3.99 -14.92 -11.78
CA GLN A 160 2.64 -14.44 -11.44
C GLN A 160 2.33 -14.51 -9.94
N LEU A 161 3.03 -15.39 -9.21
CA LEU A 161 2.78 -15.68 -7.81
C LEU A 161 4.07 -15.45 -7.00
N THR A 162 3.94 -14.95 -5.77
CA THR A 162 5.07 -14.82 -4.83
C THR A 162 5.78 -16.15 -4.61
N THR A 163 5.01 -17.25 -4.56
CA THR A 163 5.54 -18.62 -4.58
C THR A 163 4.85 -19.39 -5.72
N PRO A 164 5.60 -19.81 -6.76
CA PRO A 164 5.08 -20.56 -7.92
C PRO A 164 4.30 -21.84 -7.54
N ASP A 165 3.56 -22.42 -8.50
CA ASP A 165 2.98 -23.76 -8.32
C ASP A 165 4.05 -24.87 -8.28
N VAL A 166 3.68 -26.09 -7.91
CA VAL A 166 4.64 -27.19 -7.67
C VAL A 166 5.45 -27.58 -8.91
N ILE A 167 4.87 -27.52 -10.11
CA ILE A 167 5.55 -27.88 -11.37
C ILE A 167 6.46 -26.72 -11.78
N GLU A 168 5.93 -25.49 -11.79
CA GLU A 168 6.70 -24.29 -12.12
C GLU A 168 7.90 -24.12 -11.17
N LEU A 169 7.69 -24.27 -9.87
CA LEU A 169 8.73 -24.12 -8.84
C LEU A 169 9.89 -25.09 -9.06
N ASN A 170 9.61 -26.38 -9.25
CA ASN A 170 10.67 -27.37 -9.46
C ASN A 170 11.34 -27.22 -10.84
N SER A 171 10.62 -26.74 -11.86
CA SER A 171 11.23 -26.35 -13.13
C SER A 171 12.19 -25.18 -12.97
N ILE A 172 11.86 -24.17 -12.15
CA ILE A 172 12.75 -23.05 -11.83
C ILE A 172 13.99 -23.58 -11.10
N PHE A 173 13.83 -24.47 -10.12
CA PHE A 173 14.96 -25.09 -9.42
C PHE A 173 15.88 -25.85 -10.38
N GLN A 174 15.35 -26.61 -11.34
CA GLN A 174 16.19 -27.24 -12.37
C GLN A 174 16.98 -26.24 -13.21
N GLN A 175 16.36 -25.12 -13.61
CA GLN A 175 17.07 -24.05 -14.31
C GLN A 175 18.21 -23.49 -13.44
N MET A 176 17.97 -23.31 -12.13
CA MET A 176 18.99 -22.86 -11.17
C MET A 176 20.14 -23.87 -11.05
N LEU A 177 19.86 -25.18 -11.04
CA LEU A 177 20.89 -26.22 -11.01
C LEU A 177 21.75 -26.22 -12.27
N LEU A 178 21.15 -26.04 -13.45
CA LEU A 178 21.88 -25.93 -14.71
C LEU A 178 22.84 -24.72 -14.71
N GLU A 179 22.43 -23.62 -14.09
CA GLU A 179 23.25 -22.41 -13.90
C GLU A 179 24.23 -22.50 -12.71
N LYS A 180 24.24 -23.66 -12.02
CA LYS A 180 25.08 -24.00 -10.86
C LYS A 180 24.86 -23.05 -9.67
N VAL A 181 23.61 -22.68 -9.41
CA VAL A 181 23.24 -21.94 -8.20
C VAL A 181 23.58 -22.74 -6.95
N GLU A 182 24.20 -22.08 -5.97
CA GLU A 182 24.62 -22.67 -4.69
C GLU A 182 23.61 -22.39 -3.57
N TYR A 183 22.95 -21.22 -3.62
CA TYR A 183 22.00 -20.77 -2.61
C TYR A 183 20.70 -20.30 -3.27
N VAL A 184 19.57 -20.75 -2.76
CA VAL A 184 18.25 -20.32 -3.21
C VAL A 184 17.51 -19.68 -2.06
N ILE A 185 17.07 -18.44 -2.24
CA ILE A 185 16.30 -17.69 -1.26
C ILE A 185 14.87 -17.56 -1.78
N MET A 186 13.90 -18.04 -1.01
CA MET A 186 12.51 -18.11 -1.44
C MET A 186 11.59 -17.39 -0.46
N GLU A 187 10.79 -16.45 -0.97
CA GLU A 187 9.64 -15.95 -0.23
C GLU A 187 8.57 -17.05 -0.16
N VAL A 188 8.19 -17.43 1.07
CA VAL A 188 7.21 -18.48 1.33
C VAL A 188 5.94 -17.85 1.87
N SER A 189 4.96 -17.63 1.00
CA SER A 189 3.66 -17.06 1.38
C SER A 189 2.85 -18.02 2.26
N SER A 190 1.91 -17.50 3.06
CA SER A 190 0.98 -18.38 3.82
C SER A 190 0.08 -19.19 2.90
N HIS A 191 -0.26 -18.66 1.73
CA HIS A 191 -1.06 -19.36 0.72
C HIS A 191 -0.31 -20.57 0.17
N SER A 192 0.99 -20.46 -0.09
CA SER A 192 1.77 -21.58 -0.63
C SER A 192 1.98 -22.69 0.40
N LEU A 193 2.13 -22.34 1.68
CA LEU A 193 2.17 -23.31 2.77
C LEU A 193 0.81 -24.02 2.92
N PHE A 194 -0.28 -23.24 3.05
CA PHE A 194 -1.63 -23.79 3.17
C PHE A 194 -2.05 -24.68 1.98
N LEU A 195 -1.58 -24.36 0.77
CA LEU A 195 -1.86 -25.13 -0.45
C LEU A 195 -0.82 -26.24 -0.73
N ASP A 196 0.03 -26.56 0.25
CA ASP A 196 1.06 -27.62 0.19
C ASP A 196 2.07 -27.48 -0.97
N ARG A 197 2.27 -26.27 -1.51
CA ARG A 197 3.16 -26.06 -2.69
C ARG A 197 4.64 -26.30 -2.42
N VAL A 198 5.04 -26.17 -1.16
CA VAL A 198 6.42 -26.35 -0.71
C VAL A 198 6.58 -27.63 0.11
N TYR A 199 5.56 -28.49 0.12
CA TYR A 199 5.61 -29.77 0.83
C TYR A 199 6.71 -30.66 0.26
N GLY A 200 7.48 -31.31 1.14
CA GLY A 200 8.58 -32.18 0.75
C GLY A 200 9.84 -31.44 0.27
N LEU A 201 9.89 -30.11 0.28
CA LEU A 201 11.14 -29.39 0.02
C LEU A 201 12.04 -29.39 1.26
N ASN A 202 13.35 -29.55 1.06
CA ASN A 202 14.33 -29.59 2.14
C ASN A 202 14.87 -28.17 2.39
N PHE A 203 14.26 -27.43 3.32
CA PHE A 203 14.78 -26.12 3.72
C PHE A 203 15.96 -26.28 4.68
N ASN A 204 17.08 -25.62 4.40
CA ASN A 204 18.24 -25.60 5.29
C ASN A 204 18.08 -24.54 6.38
N GLN A 205 17.50 -23.38 6.03
CA GLN A 205 17.22 -22.31 6.98
C GLN A 205 15.84 -21.69 6.72
N ALA A 206 15.17 -21.24 7.78
CA ALA A 206 13.94 -20.47 7.66
C ALA A 206 13.98 -19.17 8.47
N VAL A 207 13.32 -18.14 7.97
CA VAL A 207 13.20 -16.83 8.61
C VAL A 207 11.74 -16.51 8.89
N PHE A 208 11.43 -16.12 10.12
CA PHE A 208 10.13 -15.56 10.51
C PHE A 208 10.27 -14.06 10.78
N THR A 209 9.52 -13.23 10.05
CA THR A 209 9.62 -11.77 10.20
C THR A 209 8.63 -11.19 11.22
N ASN A 210 7.32 -11.41 11.03
CA ASN A 210 6.23 -10.92 11.86
C ASN A 210 4.88 -11.51 11.40
N LEU A 211 3.86 -11.42 12.26
CA LEU A 211 2.48 -11.75 11.93
C LEU A 211 1.51 -10.65 12.36
N THR A 212 0.98 -9.92 11.38
CA THR A 212 -0.04 -8.88 11.60
C THR A 212 -1.25 -9.14 10.69
N ARG A 213 -2.35 -8.41 10.89
CA ARG A 213 -3.61 -8.67 10.18
C ARG A 213 -3.43 -8.48 8.66
N ASP A 214 -3.52 -9.59 7.93
CA ASP A 214 -3.57 -9.65 6.48
C ASP A 214 -4.20 -10.98 6.04
N HIS A 215 -4.65 -11.07 4.79
CA HIS A 215 -5.15 -12.31 4.17
C HIS A 215 -6.27 -13.05 4.96
N LEU A 216 -7.05 -12.36 5.80
CA LEU A 216 -8.12 -12.97 6.57
C LEU A 216 -9.35 -13.32 5.71
N ASP A 217 -9.45 -12.74 4.52
CA ASP A 217 -10.36 -13.17 3.46
C ASP A 217 -10.13 -14.63 3.04
N PHE A 218 -8.90 -15.14 3.23
CA PHE A 218 -8.53 -16.53 2.96
C PHE A 218 -8.44 -17.38 4.23
N HIS A 219 -7.67 -16.93 5.24
CA HIS A 219 -7.37 -17.73 6.44
C HIS A 219 -8.48 -17.69 7.51
N LYS A 220 -9.48 -16.81 7.38
CA LYS A 220 -10.61 -16.59 8.31
C LYS A 220 -10.24 -15.98 9.66
N ASN A 221 -9.11 -16.35 10.26
CA ASN A 221 -8.64 -15.79 11.53
C ASN A 221 -7.09 -15.82 11.67
N MET A 222 -6.57 -15.14 12.68
CA MET A 222 -5.13 -15.00 12.93
C MET A 222 -4.44 -16.32 13.32
N GLU A 223 -5.09 -17.21 14.07
CA GLU A 223 -4.51 -18.50 14.46
C GLU A 223 -4.34 -19.44 13.26
N ALA A 224 -5.33 -19.49 12.36
CA ALA A 224 -5.21 -20.23 11.11
C ALA A 224 -4.10 -19.65 10.21
N TYR A 225 -4.00 -18.31 10.16
CA TYR A 225 -2.94 -17.64 9.41
C TYR A 225 -1.54 -17.92 10.00
N PHE A 226 -1.41 -17.96 11.34
CA PHE A 226 -0.20 -18.37 12.04
C PHE A 226 0.15 -19.83 11.74
N ALA A 227 -0.81 -20.75 11.92
CA ALA A 227 -0.62 -22.18 11.71
C ALA A 227 -0.12 -22.47 10.28
N ALA A 228 -0.66 -21.78 9.27
CA ALA A 228 -0.17 -21.87 7.90
C ALA A 228 1.32 -21.48 7.78
N LYS A 229 1.76 -20.40 8.43
CA LYS A 229 3.18 -19.99 8.39
C LYS A 229 4.10 -20.92 9.19
N ALA A 230 3.62 -21.43 10.33
CA ALA A 230 4.35 -22.34 11.20
C ALA A 230 4.75 -23.64 10.49
N GLN A 231 3.99 -24.06 9.46
CA GLN A 231 4.34 -25.22 8.62
C GLN A 231 5.76 -25.14 8.01
N LEU A 232 6.26 -23.95 7.68
CA LEU A 232 7.64 -23.81 7.18
C LEU A 232 8.67 -24.28 8.22
N PHE A 233 8.41 -24.00 9.50
CA PHE A 233 9.32 -24.31 10.59
C PHE A 233 9.17 -25.76 11.05
N GLN A 234 7.99 -26.36 10.88
CA GLN A 234 7.84 -27.82 10.99
C GLN A 234 8.70 -28.56 9.97
N LEU A 235 8.85 -28.03 8.74
CA LEU A 235 9.79 -28.58 7.77
C LEU A 235 11.24 -28.44 8.24
N ILE A 236 11.60 -27.32 8.88
CA ILE A 236 12.95 -27.14 9.47
C ILE A 236 13.23 -28.18 10.56
N ASP A 237 12.28 -28.44 11.47
CA ASP A 237 12.38 -29.47 12.49
C ASP A 237 12.61 -30.86 11.86
N ASN A 238 11.83 -31.20 10.83
CA ASN A 238 11.91 -32.51 10.17
C ASN A 238 13.26 -32.76 9.47
N TYR A 239 13.92 -31.71 8.98
CA TYR A 239 15.20 -31.80 8.26
C TYR A 239 16.40 -31.31 9.07
N ASN A 240 16.22 -31.00 10.36
CA ASN A 240 17.25 -30.50 11.27
C ASN A 240 18.01 -29.27 10.71
N GLY A 241 17.26 -28.31 10.15
CA GLY A 241 17.78 -27.02 9.68
C GLY A 241 17.93 -25.99 10.80
N SER A 242 18.07 -24.70 10.44
CA SER A 242 18.07 -23.59 11.42
C SER A 242 16.94 -22.58 11.21
N ALA A 243 16.41 -22.02 12.30
CA ALA A 243 15.35 -21.02 12.29
C ALA A 243 15.84 -19.67 12.84
N HIS A 244 15.47 -18.58 12.16
CA HIS A 244 15.85 -17.21 12.50
C HIS A 244 14.58 -16.38 12.68
N ILE A 245 14.26 -16.03 13.92
CA ILE A 245 12.90 -15.63 14.31
C ILE A 245 12.95 -14.26 14.98
N ASN A 246 12.16 -13.31 14.48
CA ASN A 246 11.88 -12.10 15.24
C ASN A 246 11.00 -12.45 16.45
N ILE A 247 11.53 -12.35 17.66
CA ILE A 247 10.82 -12.66 18.91
C ILE A 247 10.20 -11.43 19.58
N ASP A 248 10.40 -10.23 19.02
CA ASP A 248 9.61 -9.05 19.42
C ASP A 248 8.15 -9.16 18.93
N ASP A 249 7.89 -10.07 17.98
CA ASP A 249 6.54 -10.44 17.56
C ASP A 249 6.00 -11.57 18.44
N SER A 250 4.79 -11.41 18.99
CA SER A 250 4.19 -12.40 19.90
C SER A 250 4.02 -13.80 19.28
N TYR A 251 3.71 -13.90 17.98
CA TYR A 251 3.64 -15.18 17.28
C TYR A 251 5.03 -15.71 16.95
N GLY A 252 6.00 -14.82 16.73
CA GLY A 252 7.42 -15.17 16.63
C GLY A 252 7.96 -15.78 17.93
N LEU A 253 7.65 -15.20 19.08
CA LEU A 253 8.02 -15.76 20.38
C LEU A 253 7.39 -17.15 20.59
N LYS A 254 6.08 -17.28 20.34
CA LYS A 254 5.39 -18.58 20.40
C LYS A 254 6.06 -19.63 19.51
N LEU A 255 6.35 -19.27 18.26
CA LEU A 255 7.02 -20.15 17.30
C LEU A 255 8.43 -20.53 17.79
N TYR A 256 9.18 -19.58 18.34
CA TYR A 256 10.50 -19.83 18.90
C TYR A 256 10.44 -20.82 20.06
N GLU A 257 9.46 -20.69 20.95
CA GLU A 257 9.28 -21.61 22.09
C GLU A 257 8.93 -23.03 21.63
N ASP A 258 8.07 -23.17 20.61
CA ASP A 258 7.57 -24.46 20.12
C ASP A 258 8.60 -25.26 19.28
N LEU A 259 9.65 -24.63 18.75
CA LEU A 259 10.62 -25.25 17.83
C LEU A 259 11.70 -26.08 18.54
N ASN A 260 12.07 -27.22 17.95
CA ASN A 260 13.13 -28.09 18.47
C ASN A 260 14.46 -27.97 17.70
N ALA A 261 14.42 -27.59 16.43
CA ALA A 261 15.59 -27.33 15.61
C ALA A 261 16.48 -26.21 16.18
N GLU A 262 17.69 -26.09 15.62
CA GLU A 262 18.56 -24.96 15.94
C GLU A 262 17.83 -23.64 15.64
N LYS A 263 17.74 -22.75 16.62
CA LYS A 263 16.92 -21.54 16.54
C LYS A 263 17.65 -20.33 17.11
N PHE A 264 17.41 -19.18 16.50
CA PHE A 264 17.96 -17.88 16.90
C PHE A 264 16.82 -16.87 17.01
N GLY A 265 16.59 -16.35 18.21
CA GLY A 265 15.65 -15.28 18.51
C GLY A 265 16.30 -13.90 18.37
N ILE A 266 15.81 -13.10 17.43
CA ILE A 266 16.26 -11.73 17.17
C ILE A 266 15.32 -10.76 17.89
N SER A 267 15.87 -9.85 18.70
CA SER A 267 15.10 -8.86 19.48
C SER A 267 15.83 -7.52 19.61
N PHE A 268 15.06 -6.44 19.80
CA PHE A 268 15.56 -5.13 20.25
C PHE A 268 15.85 -5.04 21.75
N GLU A 269 15.39 -6.01 22.55
CA GLU A 269 15.52 -6.01 24.00
C GLU A 269 16.37 -7.18 24.51
N SER A 270 15.88 -8.42 24.34
CA SER A 270 16.54 -9.62 24.85
C SER A 270 16.21 -10.82 23.96
N GLY A 271 17.25 -11.43 23.40
CA GLY A 271 17.18 -12.63 22.58
C GLY A 271 18.56 -13.21 22.36
N ASP A 272 18.65 -14.34 21.64
CA ASP A 272 19.94 -14.91 21.21
C ASP A 272 20.77 -13.90 20.40
N ILE A 273 20.06 -13.00 19.70
CA ILE A 273 20.60 -11.92 18.90
C ILE A 273 19.94 -10.62 19.34
N THR A 274 20.75 -9.68 19.82
CA THR A 274 20.25 -8.39 20.32
C THR A 274 20.67 -7.24 19.41
N ILE A 275 19.72 -6.35 19.13
CA ILE A 275 19.91 -5.11 18.35
C ILE A 275 19.78 -3.91 19.29
N SER A 276 20.81 -3.06 19.37
CA SER A 276 20.81 -1.88 20.25
C SER A 276 21.38 -0.63 19.58
N ASP A 277 21.39 0.50 20.29
CA ASP A 277 22.03 1.76 19.87
C ASP A 277 21.59 2.25 18.48
N ILE A 278 20.29 2.13 18.19
CA ILE A 278 19.73 2.48 16.88
C ILE A 278 19.68 4.00 16.73
N SER A 279 20.33 4.50 15.68
CA SER A 279 20.23 5.88 15.23
C SER A 279 19.78 5.87 13.77
N ILE A 280 18.68 6.58 13.49
CA ILE A 280 18.10 6.71 12.14
C ILE A 280 18.21 8.16 11.73
N ALA A 281 18.78 8.41 10.56
CA ALA A 281 18.88 9.72 9.92
C ALA A 281 18.19 9.68 8.55
N ASP A 282 18.05 10.85 7.90
CA ASP A 282 17.31 11.03 6.64
C ASP A 282 17.72 10.06 5.51
N LYS A 283 18.95 9.52 5.53
CA LYS A 283 19.52 8.67 4.47
C LYS A 283 20.30 7.45 4.94
N ASN A 284 20.47 7.26 6.26
CA ASN A 284 21.23 6.15 6.79
C ASN A 284 20.74 5.77 8.18
N SER A 285 21.02 4.53 8.57
CA SER A 285 20.83 4.05 9.94
C SER A 285 22.14 3.44 10.45
N SER A 286 22.35 3.50 11.75
CA SER A 286 23.40 2.76 12.45
C SER A 286 22.85 2.03 13.66
N PHE A 287 23.41 0.87 13.97
CA PHE A 287 22.97 0.05 15.11
C PHE A 287 24.09 -0.89 15.57
N SER A 288 24.03 -1.30 16.83
CA SER A 288 24.84 -2.36 17.41
C SER A 288 24.11 -3.70 17.26
N TYR A 289 24.84 -4.77 16.99
CA TYR A 289 24.31 -6.12 16.77
C TYR A 289 25.19 -7.15 17.49
N ALA A 290 24.60 -7.97 18.35
CA ALA A 290 25.30 -9.02 19.09
C ALA A 290 24.90 -10.41 18.61
N PHE A 291 25.86 -11.25 18.22
CA PHE A 291 25.66 -12.62 17.76
C PHE A 291 26.83 -13.50 18.19
N ASP A 292 26.53 -14.64 18.83
CA ASP A 292 27.52 -15.63 19.26
C ASP A 292 28.75 -15.03 19.99
N SER A 293 28.48 -14.29 21.08
CA SER A 293 29.47 -13.52 21.87
C SER A 293 30.23 -12.39 21.14
N LYS A 294 30.09 -12.27 19.82
CA LYS A 294 30.65 -11.17 19.03
C LYS A 294 29.70 -9.98 19.03
N LYS A 295 30.28 -8.78 19.04
CA LYS A 295 29.54 -7.52 18.92
C LYS A 295 30.00 -6.82 17.65
N TYR A 296 29.03 -6.36 16.88
CA TYR A 296 29.21 -5.66 15.63
C TYR A 296 28.57 -4.28 15.72
N LYS A 297 29.15 -3.31 15.02
CA LYS A 297 28.52 -2.02 14.75
C LYS A 297 28.30 -1.86 13.26
N PHE A 298 27.05 -1.68 12.87
CA PHE A 298 26.67 -1.57 11.46
C PHE A 298 26.22 -0.17 11.07
N LYS A 299 26.51 0.18 9.81
CA LYS A 299 25.95 1.34 9.11
C LYS A 299 25.30 0.88 7.80
N THR A 300 24.15 1.44 7.48
CA THR A 300 23.34 1.04 6.33
C THR A 300 22.63 2.23 5.70
N ASN A 301 22.35 2.17 4.40
CA ASN A 301 21.56 3.17 3.67
C ASN A 301 20.04 2.95 3.83
N PHE A 302 19.65 1.89 4.54
CA PHE A 302 18.25 1.59 4.80
C PHE A 302 17.75 2.45 5.96
N ILE A 303 16.58 3.05 5.76
CA ILE A 303 15.95 3.94 6.73
C ILE A 303 14.86 3.14 7.46
N ALA A 304 14.52 3.55 8.68
CA ALA A 304 13.50 2.98 9.55
C ALA A 304 13.91 1.76 10.40
N LYS A 305 13.32 1.69 11.61
CA LYS A 305 13.59 0.64 12.60
C LYS A 305 13.23 -0.76 12.10
N HIS A 306 12.14 -0.89 11.34
CA HIS A 306 11.74 -2.18 10.78
C HIS A 306 12.75 -2.71 9.73
N ASN A 307 13.47 -1.83 9.02
CA ASN A 307 14.53 -2.26 8.12
C ASN A 307 15.80 -2.68 8.88
N VAL A 308 16.09 -2.08 10.03
CA VAL A 308 17.15 -2.58 10.93
C VAL A 308 16.87 -4.03 11.34
N LEU A 309 15.61 -4.34 11.68
CA LEU A 309 15.20 -5.72 11.96
C LEU A 309 15.36 -6.64 10.74
N ASN A 310 14.90 -6.22 9.56
CA ASN A 310 15.05 -7.01 8.32
C ASN A 310 16.52 -7.30 8.01
N ILE A 311 17.40 -6.30 8.14
CA ILE A 311 18.85 -6.47 7.97
C ILE A 311 19.39 -7.44 9.01
N SER A 312 18.96 -7.31 10.27
CA SER A 312 19.41 -8.19 11.36
C SER A 312 19.01 -9.65 11.15
N LEU A 313 17.79 -9.90 10.65
CA LEU A 313 17.34 -11.25 10.25
C LEU A 313 18.18 -11.79 9.07
N ALA A 314 18.48 -10.98 8.06
CA ALA A 314 19.33 -11.39 6.94
C ALA A 314 20.78 -11.65 7.39
N LEU A 315 21.33 -10.82 8.27
CA LEU A 315 22.66 -10.99 8.85
C LEU A 315 22.76 -12.24 9.71
N SER A 316 21.71 -12.59 10.46
CA SER A 316 21.66 -13.81 11.26
C SER A 316 21.81 -15.07 10.39
N VAL A 317 21.07 -15.15 9.29
CA VAL A 317 21.21 -16.23 8.29
C VAL A 317 22.60 -16.24 7.66
N PHE A 318 23.09 -15.06 7.26
CA PHE A 318 24.39 -14.93 6.60
C PHE A 318 25.55 -15.33 7.52
N LEU A 319 25.57 -14.86 8.77
CA LEU A 319 26.60 -15.17 9.75
C LEU A 319 26.57 -16.65 10.18
N LYS A 320 25.41 -17.31 10.12
CA LYS A 320 25.33 -18.76 10.30
C LYS A 320 26.04 -19.53 9.18
N LEU A 321 25.96 -19.03 7.95
CA LEU A 321 26.66 -19.61 6.78
C LEU A 321 28.15 -19.24 6.75
N PHE A 322 28.51 -18.05 7.23
CA PHE A 322 29.86 -17.49 7.19
C PHE A 322 30.28 -16.92 8.57
N PRO A 323 30.53 -17.78 9.57
CA PRO A 323 30.76 -17.36 10.97
C PRO A 323 32.07 -16.57 11.19
N ASP A 324 33.02 -16.70 10.26
CA ASP A 324 34.33 -16.04 10.32
C ASP A 324 34.35 -14.64 9.70
N THR A 325 33.22 -14.16 9.15
CA THR A 325 33.15 -12.83 8.54
C THR A 325 33.26 -11.74 9.61
N ASP A 326 34.21 -10.82 9.42
CA ASP A 326 34.46 -9.71 10.33
C ASP A 326 33.52 -8.49 10.10
N GLU A 327 33.51 -7.57 11.09
CA GLU A 327 32.69 -6.36 11.06
C GLU A 327 33.01 -5.44 9.87
N ALA A 328 34.29 -5.30 9.52
CA ALA A 328 34.72 -4.37 8.46
C ALA A 328 34.21 -4.83 7.09
N LYS A 329 34.29 -6.14 6.83
CA LYS A 329 33.79 -6.78 5.61
C LYS A 329 32.27 -6.65 5.50
N LEU A 330 31.53 -6.94 6.56
CA LEU A 330 30.07 -6.77 6.59
C LEU A 330 29.64 -5.31 6.39
N ASN A 331 30.32 -4.35 7.02
CA ASN A 331 30.03 -2.92 6.81
C ASN A 331 30.29 -2.48 5.37
N SER A 332 31.35 -3.00 4.72
CA SER A 332 31.61 -2.75 3.31
C SER A 332 30.48 -3.29 2.42
N TYR A 333 29.92 -4.45 2.77
CA TYR A 333 28.77 -5.00 2.05
C TYR A 333 27.53 -4.13 2.24
N LEU A 334 27.13 -3.87 3.49
CA LEU A 334 25.92 -3.10 3.83
C LEU A 334 25.94 -1.67 3.27
N SER A 335 27.11 -1.01 3.27
CA SER A 335 27.24 0.36 2.72
C SER A 335 27.01 0.42 1.21
N ASN A 336 27.20 -0.68 0.49
CA ASN A 336 27.00 -0.80 -0.95
C ASN A 336 25.63 -1.40 -1.33
N LEU A 337 24.81 -1.78 -0.35
CA LEU A 337 23.46 -2.25 -0.62
C LEU A 337 22.52 -1.08 -0.89
N SER A 338 21.61 -1.30 -1.84
CA SER A 338 20.54 -0.36 -2.14
C SER A 338 19.22 -0.89 -1.58
N PRO A 339 18.33 -0.01 -1.06
CA PRO A 339 16.98 -0.40 -0.72
C PRO A 339 16.27 -1.07 -1.90
N VAL A 340 15.45 -2.07 -1.62
CA VAL A 340 14.62 -2.71 -2.64
C VAL A 340 13.65 -1.68 -3.19
N HIS A 341 13.55 -1.59 -4.52
CA HIS A 341 12.58 -0.71 -5.18
C HIS A 341 11.17 -0.90 -4.60
N GLY A 342 10.50 0.21 -4.29
CA GLY A 342 9.18 0.21 -3.68
C GLY A 342 9.10 -0.27 -2.23
N ARG A 343 10.22 -0.35 -1.48
CA ARG A 343 10.26 -0.66 -0.05
C ARG A 343 10.98 0.47 0.69
N LEU A 344 10.21 1.46 1.15
CA LEU A 344 10.65 2.74 1.72
C LEU A 344 11.78 3.37 0.90
N GLU A 345 11.59 3.35 -0.42
CA GLU A 345 12.57 3.76 -1.40
C GLU A 345 12.65 5.28 -1.44
N ALA A 346 13.79 5.85 -1.09
CA ALA A 346 14.02 7.29 -1.17
C ALA A 346 14.31 7.72 -2.62
N ILE A 347 13.60 8.75 -3.10
CA ILE A 347 13.84 9.38 -4.40
C ILE A 347 14.60 10.69 -4.20
N GLN A 348 15.79 10.78 -4.79
CA GLN A 348 16.64 11.96 -4.70
C GLN A 348 16.09 13.12 -5.53
N ASN A 349 16.24 14.34 -5.00
CA ASN A 349 15.84 15.59 -5.63
C ASN A 349 16.64 16.76 -5.02
N GLU A 350 16.56 17.92 -5.67
CA GLU A 350 17.23 19.16 -5.24
C GLU A 350 16.28 20.16 -4.56
N LEU A 351 14.99 19.80 -4.41
CA LEU A 351 13.95 20.67 -3.85
C LEU A 351 13.99 20.73 -2.31
N GLY A 352 14.81 19.88 -1.69
CA GLY A 352 14.89 19.77 -0.23
C GLY A 352 13.68 19.10 0.40
N ILE A 353 12.93 18.32 -0.38
CA ILE A 353 11.82 17.46 0.09
C ILE A 353 12.29 16.01 0.19
N SER A 354 11.78 15.26 1.14
CA SER A 354 12.07 13.82 1.25
C SER A 354 10.92 13.02 0.64
N ILE A 355 11.19 12.29 -0.44
CA ILE A 355 10.16 11.53 -1.17
C ILE A 355 10.42 10.04 -0.99
N TYR A 356 9.42 9.30 -0.53
CA TYR A 356 9.49 7.86 -0.33
C TYR A 356 8.39 7.13 -1.09
N VAL A 357 8.74 6.03 -1.76
CA VAL A 357 7.79 5.09 -2.37
C VAL A 357 7.81 3.78 -1.59
N ASP A 358 6.64 3.30 -1.17
CA ASP A 358 6.50 2.10 -0.36
C ASP A 358 5.29 1.23 -0.77
N TYR A 359 5.37 -0.06 -0.49
CA TYR A 359 4.32 -1.05 -0.76
C TYR A 359 3.31 -1.21 0.40
N ALA A 360 3.39 -0.40 1.45
CA ALA A 360 2.48 -0.47 2.59
C ALA A 360 1.02 -0.36 2.12
N HIS A 361 0.32 -1.49 2.11
CA HIS A 361 -1.05 -1.64 1.64
C HIS A 361 -1.94 -2.37 2.68
N THR A 362 -1.46 -2.44 3.91
CA THR A 362 -2.18 -2.93 5.09
C THR A 362 -2.09 -1.86 6.19
N PRO A 363 -3.05 -1.81 7.15
CA PRO A 363 -3.03 -0.83 8.23
C PRO A 363 -1.73 -0.85 9.03
N ASP A 364 -1.25 -2.05 9.38
CA ASP A 364 0.00 -2.25 10.13
C ASP A 364 1.23 -1.81 9.34
N ALA A 365 1.34 -2.18 8.05
CA ALA A 365 2.46 -1.74 7.24
C ALA A 365 2.50 -0.20 7.11
N LEU A 366 1.33 0.42 6.95
CA LEU A 366 1.21 1.87 6.85
C LEU A 366 1.54 2.56 8.18
N GLU A 367 1.04 2.06 9.30
CA GLU A 367 1.38 2.53 10.66
C GLU A 367 2.90 2.48 10.91
N ASN A 368 3.54 1.35 10.58
CA ASN A 368 4.98 1.15 10.81
C ASN A 368 5.85 2.09 9.97
N VAL A 369 5.49 2.29 8.70
CA VAL A 369 6.21 3.22 7.82
C VAL A 369 6.01 4.66 8.28
N LEU A 370 4.76 5.06 8.55
CA LEU A 370 4.46 6.42 8.99
C LEU A 370 5.11 6.75 10.33
N GLY A 371 5.03 5.88 11.32
CA GLY A 371 5.68 6.08 12.62
C GLY A 371 7.20 6.24 12.50
N SER A 372 7.82 5.52 11.55
CA SER A 372 9.24 5.69 11.25
C SER A 372 9.55 7.05 10.63
N LEU A 373 8.70 7.54 9.72
CA LEU A 373 8.86 8.84 9.08
C LEU A 373 8.57 10.02 10.02
N VAL A 374 7.65 9.86 10.98
CA VAL A 374 7.39 10.88 12.02
C VAL A 374 8.67 11.19 12.81
N SER A 375 9.50 10.19 13.06
CA SER A 375 10.78 10.36 13.78
C SER A 375 11.80 11.20 12.99
N LEU A 376 11.63 11.31 11.67
CA LEU A 376 12.50 12.07 10.76
C LEU A 376 11.91 13.42 10.35
N LYS A 377 10.65 13.68 10.73
CA LYS A 377 9.87 14.82 10.27
C LYS A 377 10.46 16.13 10.79
N LYS A 378 10.78 17.04 9.85
CA LYS A 378 11.18 18.43 10.11
C LYS A 378 10.15 19.44 9.60
N GLY A 379 9.40 19.08 8.55
CA GLY A 379 8.26 19.83 8.01
C GLY A 379 6.97 19.03 8.18
N ARG A 380 6.13 18.99 7.15
CA ARG A 380 4.92 18.15 7.09
C ARG A 380 5.21 16.73 6.63
N LEU A 381 4.34 15.79 6.98
CA LEU A 381 4.25 14.46 6.39
C LEU A 381 2.97 14.38 5.55
N ILE A 382 3.13 14.26 4.23
CA ILE A 382 2.05 14.15 3.25
C ILE A 382 2.02 12.69 2.76
N THR A 383 0.90 12.01 2.97
CA THR A 383 0.76 10.59 2.63
C THR A 383 -0.23 10.41 1.50
N ILE A 384 0.15 9.65 0.46
CA ILE A 384 -0.71 9.29 -0.66
C ILE A 384 -0.92 7.78 -0.61
N PHE A 385 -2.17 7.33 -0.53
CA PHE A 385 -2.46 5.90 -0.59
C PHE A 385 -3.83 5.60 -1.21
N GLY A 386 -4.02 4.35 -1.60
CA GLY A 386 -5.30 3.80 -2.02
C GLY A 386 -5.47 2.38 -1.49
N ALA A 387 -6.61 1.76 -1.78
CA ALA A 387 -6.87 0.37 -1.47
C ALA A 387 -7.21 -0.41 -2.75
N GLY A 388 -6.80 -1.68 -2.79
CA GLY A 388 -7.15 -2.58 -3.88
C GLY A 388 -8.62 -3.00 -3.84
N GLY A 389 -9.29 -3.01 -4.98
CA GLY A 389 -10.63 -3.56 -5.13
C GLY A 389 -10.65 -5.09 -5.09
N ASN A 390 -11.82 -5.69 -4.80
CA ASN A 390 -12.00 -7.14 -4.64
C ASN A 390 -11.04 -7.76 -3.59
N ARG A 391 -10.80 -7.06 -2.48
CA ARG A 391 -9.93 -7.47 -1.35
C ARG A 391 -10.62 -7.17 -0.02
N ASP A 392 -9.99 -7.54 1.11
CA ASP A 392 -10.48 -7.24 2.46
C ASP A 392 -10.92 -5.76 2.57
N LYS A 393 -12.23 -5.55 2.79
CA LYS A 393 -12.84 -4.23 2.96
C LYS A 393 -12.66 -3.70 4.36
N GLU A 394 -12.58 -4.57 5.37
CA GLU A 394 -12.52 -4.19 6.78
C GLU A 394 -11.23 -3.44 7.12
N LYS A 395 -10.17 -3.63 6.31
CA LYS A 395 -8.91 -2.90 6.50
C LYS A 395 -8.94 -1.46 5.97
N ARG A 396 -9.88 -1.10 5.09
CA ARG A 396 -9.89 0.20 4.39
C ARG A 396 -10.02 1.40 5.36
N PRO A 397 -10.99 1.42 6.31
CA PRO A 397 -11.06 2.50 7.30
C PRO A 397 -9.84 2.55 8.23
N LEU A 398 -9.29 1.38 8.57
CA LEU A 398 -8.13 1.27 9.46
C LEU A 398 -6.88 1.88 8.83
N MET A 399 -6.70 1.75 7.51
CA MET A 399 -5.60 2.41 6.80
C MET A 399 -5.70 3.93 6.87
N LEU A 400 -6.90 4.50 6.68
CA LEU A 400 -7.09 5.95 6.82
C LEU A 400 -6.83 6.41 8.25
N LYS A 401 -7.29 5.66 9.24
CA LYS A 401 -7.03 5.94 10.65
C LYS A 401 -5.54 6.01 10.96
N SER A 402 -4.75 5.06 10.46
CA SER A 402 -3.29 5.10 10.58
C SER A 402 -2.67 6.30 9.84
N ALA A 403 -3.15 6.62 8.63
CA ALA A 403 -2.67 7.77 7.88
C ALA A 403 -2.90 9.11 8.62
N LEU A 404 -4.13 9.33 9.10
CA LEU A 404 -4.53 10.55 9.81
C LEU A 404 -3.84 10.72 11.17
N LYS A 405 -3.46 9.63 11.83
CA LYS A 405 -2.75 9.67 13.11
C LYS A 405 -1.35 10.31 12.98
N HIS A 406 -0.68 10.11 11.85
CA HIS A 406 0.73 10.47 11.68
C HIS A 406 0.98 11.58 10.64
N SER A 407 0.10 11.70 9.65
CA SER A 407 0.26 12.62 8.52
C SER A 407 -0.42 13.95 8.79
N ASP A 408 0.17 15.06 8.34
CA ASP A 408 -0.50 16.36 8.36
C ASP A 408 -1.52 16.50 7.23
N LEU A 409 -1.31 15.76 6.14
CA LEU A 409 -2.24 15.65 5.03
C LEU A 409 -2.22 14.22 4.47
N THR A 410 -3.41 13.68 4.23
CA THR A 410 -3.59 12.39 3.56
C THR A 410 -4.30 12.60 2.22
N ILE A 411 -3.75 12.12 1.12
CA ILE A 411 -4.40 12.10 -0.19
C ILE A 411 -4.84 10.67 -0.50
N ILE A 412 -6.15 10.48 -0.65
CA ILE A 412 -6.75 9.20 -1.01
C ILE A 412 -6.90 9.15 -2.53
N THR A 413 -6.42 8.06 -3.12
CA THR A 413 -6.40 7.88 -4.58
C THR A 413 -6.70 6.43 -4.97
N ASN A 414 -6.81 6.16 -6.27
CA ASN A 414 -6.99 4.80 -6.76
C ASN A 414 -5.67 4.01 -6.67
N ASP A 415 -5.72 2.80 -6.10
CA ASP A 415 -4.67 1.79 -6.23
C ASP A 415 -4.98 0.91 -7.45
N ASN A 416 -5.27 -0.38 -7.28
CA ASN A 416 -5.80 -1.28 -8.27
C ASN A 416 -7.30 -1.50 -8.01
N PRO A 417 -8.21 -0.69 -8.59
CA PRO A 417 -9.66 -0.85 -8.36
C PRO A 417 -10.21 -2.17 -8.90
N ARG A 418 -9.56 -2.79 -9.90
CA ARG A 418 -10.04 -4.04 -10.53
C ARG A 418 -11.48 -3.88 -11.01
N THR A 419 -12.38 -4.79 -10.66
CA THR A 419 -13.79 -4.75 -11.06
C THR A 419 -14.67 -3.98 -10.07
N GLU A 420 -14.11 -3.52 -8.96
CA GLU A 420 -14.86 -2.77 -7.95
C GLU A 420 -14.85 -1.26 -8.30
N PRO A 421 -16.00 -0.57 -8.19
CA PRO A 421 -16.06 0.87 -8.43
C PRO A 421 -15.13 1.65 -7.49
N ALA A 422 -14.34 2.58 -8.05
CA ALA A 422 -13.40 3.40 -7.29
C ALA A 422 -14.08 4.19 -6.16
N GLU A 423 -15.27 4.72 -6.41
CA GLU A 423 -16.09 5.42 -5.41
C GLU A 423 -16.46 4.52 -4.23
N SER A 424 -16.82 3.26 -4.46
CA SER A 424 -17.14 2.31 -3.38
C SER A 424 -15.92 2.04 -2.52
N ILE A 425 -14.74 1.91 -3.13
CA ILE A 425 -13.48 1.70 -2.39
C ILE A 425 -13.18 2.91 -1.51
N ILE A 426 -13.29 4.12 -2.05
CA ILE A 426 -12.98 5.35 -1.30
C ILE A 426 -14.02 5.59 -0.20
N ASN A 427 -15.31 5.34 -0.48
CA ASN A 427 -16.37 5.38 0.55
C ASN A 427 -16.06 4.43 1.71
N ASP A 428 -15.59 3.21 1.42
CA ASP A 428 -15.15 2.28 2.44
C ASP A 428 -13.90 2.78 3.20
N ILE A 429 -12.97 3.48 2.53
CA ILE A 429 -11.78 4.07 3.18
C ILE A 429 -12.17 5.18 4.17
N VAL A 430 -13.11 6.05 3.80
CA VAL A 430 -13.51 7.19 4.64
C VAL A 430 -14.63 6.87 5.64
N ALA A 431 -15.18 5.66 5.59
CA ALA A 431 -16.27 5.24 6.46
C ALA A 431 -15.95 5.49 7.94
N GLY A 432 -16.86 6.18 8.64
CA GLY A 432 -16.70 6.53 10.05
C GLY A 432 -15.70 7.67 10.33
N THR A 433 -15.15 8.31 9.30
CA THR A 433 -14.25 9.47 9.44
C THR A 433 -15.01 10.76 9.11
N PRO A 434 -14.99 11.80 9.96
CA PRO A 434 -15.63 13.08 9.66
C PRO A 434 -15.09 13.68 8.35
N SER A 435 -15.98 14.20 7.51
CA SER A 435 -15.63 14.69 6.16
C SER A 435 -14.68 15.90 6.17
N LEU A 436 -14.60 16.65 7.28
CA LEU A 436 -13.69 17.78 7.49
C LEU A 436 -12.28 17.39 7.98
N GLU A 437 -12.02 16.10 8.26
CA GLU A 437 -10.69 15.61 8.64
C GLU A 437 -9.63 15.87 7.57
N LYS A 438 -8.36 15.73 7.94
CA LYS A 438 -7.19 16.09 7.10
C LYS A 438 -6.88 15.09 5.96
N PHE A 439 -7.91 14.57 5.31
CA PHE A 439 -7.80 13.80 4.07
C PHE A 439 -8.33 14.58 2.87
N TYR A 440 -7.85 14.29 1.67
CA TYR A 440 -8.33 14.87 0.43
C TYR A 440 -8.41 13.80 -0.66
N ILE A 441 -9.41 13.85 -1.52
CA ILE A 441 -9.61 12.82 -2.55
C ILE A 441 -9.12 13.35 -3.90
N ILE A 442 -8.23 12.58 -4.53
CA ILE A 442 -7.84 12.75 -5.93
C ILE A 442 -7.79 11.34 -6.53
N ARG A 443 -8.86 10.92 -7.22
CA ARG A 443 -8.98 9.54 -7.73
C ARG A 443 -7.88 9.16 -8.71
N ASP A 444 -7.45 10.09 -9.57
CA ASP A 444 -6.32 9.87 -10.47
C ASP A 444 -4.98 9.85 -9.70
N ARG A 445 -4.28 8.73 -9.76
CA ARG A 445 -3.06 8.51 -8.97
C ARG A 445 -1.88 9.34 -9.46
N GLU A 446 -1.74 9.57 -10.76
CA GLU A 446 -0.69 10.42 -11.31
C GLU A 446 -0.87 11.86 -10.81
N LYS A 447 -2.12 12.35 -10.90
CA LYS A 447 -2.52 13.67 -10.47
C LYS A 447 -2.35 13.84 -8.97
N ALA A 448 -2.70 12.82 -8.17
CA ALA A 448 -2.48 12.83 -6.73
C ALA A 448 -0.99 13.02 -6.38
N ILE A 449 -0.11 12.24 -7.02
CA ILE A 449 1.35 12.33 -6.82
C ILE A 449 1.89 13.70 -7.24
N LYS A 450 1.56 14.15 -8.45
CA LYS A 450 1.96 15.48 -8.95
C LYS A 450 1.48 16.60 -8.03
N THR A 451 0.26 16.49 -7.52
CA THR A 451 -0.32 17.48 -6.62
C THR A 451 0.42 17.53 -5.27
N ALA A 452 0.74 16.38 -4.68
CA ALA A 452 1.55 16.33 -3.46
C ALA A 452 2.95 16.93 -3.66
N LEU A 453 3.59 16.64 -4.80
CA LEU A 453 4.90 17.19 -5.14
C LEU A 453 4.87 18.71 -5.31
N LYS A 454 3.80 19.26 -5.90
CA LYS A 454 3.59 20.72 -6.00
C LYS A 454 3.30 21.36 -4.63
N LEU A 455 2.62 20.64 -3.74
CA LEU A 455 2.22 21.13 -2.42
C LEU A 455 3.36 21.12 -1.40
N ALA A 456 4.30 20.17 -1.51
CA ALA A 456 5.37 19.98 -0.54
C ALA A 456 6.40 21.12 -0.59
N GLY A 457 6.70 21.69 0.57
CA GLY A 457 7.76 22.68 0.76
C GLY A 457 9.03 22.05 1.32
N LYS A 458 10.12 22.83 1.36
CA LYS A 458 11.41 22.38 1.94
C LYS A 458 11.21 21.74 3.33
N ASN A 459 11.86 20.59 3.54
CA ASN A 459 11.78 19.73 4.73
C ASN A 459 10.48 18.92 4.90
N ASP A 460 9.51 19.06 4.00
CA ASP A 460 8.35 18.16 3.97
C ASP A 460 8.76 16.76 3.52
N ILE A 461 8.05 15.76 4.03
CA ILE A 461 8.13 14.35 3.66
C ILE A 461 6.89 14.00 2.85
N ILE A 462 7.08 13.35 1.71
CA ILE A 462 6.01 12.71 0.93
C ILE A 462 6.18 11.20 1.00
N LEU A 463 5.15 10.49 1.44
CA LEU A 463 5.05 9.04 1.33
C LEU A 463 4.03 8.66 0.26
N ILE A 464 4.45 7.90 -0.75
CA ILE A 464 3.60 7.30 -1.77
C ILE A 464 3.49 5.80 -1.45
N ALA A 465 2.37 5.40 -0.85
CA ALA A 465 2.15 4.04 -0.34
C ALA A 465 1.17 3.23 -1.22
N GLY A 466 1.20 1.91 -1.04
CA GLY A 466 0.28 0.95 -1.67
C GLY A 466 0.94 0.12 -2.76
N LYS A 467 1.42 0.75 -3.83
CA LYS A 467 1.91 0.06 -5.04
C LYS A 467 3.38 -0.34 -5.00
N GLY A 468 4.23 0.42 -4.31
CA GLY A 468 5.67 0.16 -4.22
C GLY A 468 6.33 -0.07 -5.59
N HIS A 469 6.67 -1.32 -5.88
CA HIS A 469 7.38 -1.75 -7.09
C HIS A 469 6.45 -2.06 -8.28
N GLU A 470 5.13 -2.08 -8.08
CA GLU A 470 4.18 -2.41 -9.14
C GLU A 470 4.24 -1.38 -10.28
N LYS A 471 4.35 -1.87 -11.51
CA LYS A 471 4.49 -1.06 -12.74
C LYS A 471 3.20 -0.99 -13.56
N TYR A 472 2.06 -1.29 -12.93
CA TYR A 472 0.75 -1.21 -13.58
C TYR A 472 -0.34 -0.80 -12.60
N GLN A 473 -1.43 -0.24 -13.14
CA GLN A 473 -2.70 -0.04 -12.45
C GLN A 473 -3.76 -0.92 -13.11
N GLN A 474 -4.47 -1.74 -12.32
CA GLN A 474 -5.50 -2.64 -12.84
C GLN A 474 -6.90 -2.00 -12.75
N ILE A 475 -7.54 -1.80 -13.92
CA ILE A 475 -8.93 -1.32 -14.07
C ILE A 475 -9.71 -2.35 -14.89
N GLY A 476 -10.73 -2.94 -14.29
CA GLY A 476 -11.38 -4.17 -14.79
C GLY A 476 -10.33 -5.27 -14.99
N ASP A 477 -10.31 -5.83 -16.20
CA ASP A 477 -9.35 -6.85 -16.62
C ASP A 477 -8.06 -6.27 -17.24
N ARG A 478 -7.99 -4.95 -17.42
CA ARG A 478 -6.86 -4.29 -18.09
C ARG A 478 -5.79 -3.87 -17.07
N LYS A 479 -4.53 -4.21 -17.34
CA LYS A 479 -3.35 -3.69 -16.64
C LYS A 479 -2.75 -2.53 -17.45
N ILE A 480 -2.96 -1.31 -16.98
CA ILE A 480 -2.46 -0.09 -17.62
C ILE A 480 -1.06 0.21 -17.06
N PRO A 481 -0.04 0.48 -17.89
CA PRO A 481 1.30 0.82 -17.40
C PRO A 481 1.26 2.05 -16.48
N PHE A 482 1.78 1.90 -15.26
CA PHE A 482 1.79 2.96 -14.26
C PHE A 482 2.82 2.65 -13.17
N TYR A 483 3.75 3.56 -12.89
CA TYR A 483 4.78 3.33 -11.88
C TYR A 483 5.03 4.61 -11.05
N ASP A 484 4.74 4.55 -9.75
CA ASP A 484 4.81 5.70 -8.82
C ASP A 484 6.15 6.45 -8.93
N ARG A 485 7.26 5.71 -8.86
CA ARG A 485 8.61 6.28 -8.98
C ARG A 485 8.80 7.03 -10.30
N LYS A 486 8.29 6.49 -11.41
CA LYS A 486 8.45 7.12 -12.73
C LYS A 486 7.65 8.41 -12.83
N VAL A 487 6.48 8.48 -12.19
CA VAL A 487 5.70 9.73 -12.10
C VAL A 487 6.49 10.81 -11.36
N VAL A 488 7.11 10.46 -10.23
CA VAL A 488 7.96 11.39 -9.47
C VAL A 488 9.15 11.86 -10.30
N GLU A 489 9.90 10.94 -10.91
CA GLU A 489 11.07 11.27 -11.75
C GLU A 489 10.70 12.19 -12.91
N ASN A 490 9.59 11.90 -13.61
CA ASN A 490 9.12 12.72 -14.72
C ASN A 490 8.69 14.12 -14.26
N PHE A 491 8.04 14.23 -13.09
CA PHE A 491 7.63 15.52 -12.53
C PHE A 491 8.84 16.37 -12.15
N LEU A 492 9.85 15.79 -11.50
CA LEU A 492 11.06 16.51 -11.11
C LEU A 492 11.85 17.04 -12.32
N ALA A 493 11.65 16.46 -13.51
CA ALA A 493 12.27 16.92 -14.76
C ALA A 493 11.50 18.09 -15.44
N ALA A 494 10.26 18.37 -15.05
CA ALA A 494 9.40 19.34 -15.73
C ALA A 494 8.61 20.20 -14.72
N ALA A 495 8.94 21.49 -14.63
CA ALA A 495 8.18 22.43 -13.81
C ALA A 495 6.85 22.79 -14.48
N GLU A 496 5.73 22.35 -13.89
CA GLU A 496 4.38 22.80 -14.27
C GLU A 496 3.92 23.94 -13.35
N THR A 497 3.42 25.03 -13.93
CA THR A 497 2.78 26.12 -13.18
C THR A 497 1.26 25.99 -13.23
N ILE A 498 0.58 26.28 -12.12
CA ILE A 498 -0.89 26.30 -12.05
C ILE A 498 -1.35 27.74 -12.29
N PRO A 499 -2.29 27.99 -13.21
CA PRO A 499 -2.85 29.31 -13.45
C PRO A 499 -3.38 29.97 -12.15
N PRO A 500 -3.19 31.28 -11.96
CA PRO A 500 -3.64 31.98 -10.75
C PRO A 500 -5.14 31.91 -10.49
N ASP A 501 -5.95 31.69 -11.53
CA ASP A 501 -7.41 31.63 -11.47
C ASP A 501 -7.97 30.20 -11.27
N GLN A 502 -7.10 29.18 -11.25
CA GLN A 502 -7.48 27.81 -10.90
C GLN A 502 -7.32 27.54 -9.41
N LEU A 503 -8.05 26.57 -8.88
CA LEU A 503 -7.71 25.95 -7.61
C LEU A 503 -6.34 25.28 -7.71
N PHE A 504 -5.54 25.42 -6.68
CA PHE A 504 -4.26 24.71 -6.59
C PHE A 504 -4.47 23.21 -6.42
N LEU A 505 -5.45 22.84 -5.59
CA LEU A 505 -5.90 21.47 -5.40
C LEU A 505 -7.25 21.32 -6.10
N PRO A 506 -7.34 20.64 -7.25
CA PRO A 506 -8.63 20.45 -7.91
C PRO A 506 -9.57 19.66 -7.01
N LEU A 507 -10.86 19.97 -7.06
CA LEU A 507 -11.87 19.40 -6.19
C LEU A 507 -12.52 18.18 -6.86
N ASP A 508 -12.28 16.98 -6.35
CA ASP A 508 -12.91 15.76 -6.87
C ASP A 508 -14.41 15.76 -6.53
N LEU A 509 -15.27 15.40 -7.49
CA LEU A 509 -16.70 15.31 -7.28
C LEU A 509 -17.07 14.42 -6.08
N LEU A 510 -16.35 13.31 -5.87
CA LEU A 510 -16.59 12.43 -4.72
C LEU A 510 -16.30 13.13 -3.39
N GLN A 511 -15.32 14.04 -3.34
CA GLN A 511 -15.05 14.85 -2.15
C GLN A 511 -16.23 15.78 -1.83
N VAL A 512 -16.86 16.35 -2.85
CA VAL A 512 -18.04 17.22 -2.70
C VAL A 512 -19.24 16.43 -2.19
N ILE A 513 -19.48 15.26 -2.78
CA ILE A 513 -20.56 14.34 -2.38
C ILE A 513 -20.38 13.90 -0.92
N LEU A 514 -19.17 13.50 -0.52
CA LEU A 514 -18.90 13.10 0.86
C LEU A 514 -19.07 14.24 1.87
N LEU A 515 -19.00 15.50 1.45
CA LEU A 515 -19.26 16.65 2.31
C LEU A 515 -20.78 16.90 2.48
N PHE A 516 -21.59 16.62 1.46
CA PHE A 516 -22.97 17.13 1.40
C PHE A 516 -24.07 16.09 1.26
N GLY A 517 -23.74 14.82 0.99
CA GLY A 517 -24.69 13.72 0.85
C GLY A 517 -24.55 12.95 -0.46
N SER A 518 -25.16 11.77 -0.50
CA SER A 518 -25.01 10.79 -1.58
C SER A 518 -25.73 11.20 -2.88
N LEU A 519 -25.05 11.00 -4.00
CA LEU A 519 -25.69 10.81 -5.30
C LEU A 519 -25.76 9.30 -5.57
N ASP A 520 -26.94 8.77 -5.85
CA ASP A 520 -27.15 7.39 -6.32
C ASP A 520 -26.76 7.26 -7.80
N MET A 521 -25.48 7.49 -8.11
CA MET A 521 -24.94 7.32 -9.46
C MET A 521 -23.48 6.87 -9.42
N THR A 522 -23.07 6.07 -10.41
CA THR A 522 -21.66 5.87 -10.73
C THR A 522 -21.03 7.18 -11.16
N LEU A 523 -19.94 7.58 -10.50
CA LEU A 523 -19.28 8.85 -10.71
C LEU A 523 -18.14 8.69 -11.69
N ASP A 524 -18.21 9.39 -12.82
CA ASP A 524 -17.04 9.61 -13.67
C ASP A 524 -15.92 10.31 -12.88
N ASN A 525 -14.68 10.25 -13.39
CA ASN A 525 -13.51 10.95 -12.82
C ASN A 525 -13.59 12.48 -13.01
N THR A 526 -14.71 13.08 -12.62
CA THR A 526 -14.95 14.52 -12.61
C THR A 526 -14.20 15.18 -11.46
N TYR A 527 -13.52 16.26 -11.80
CA TYR A 527 -12.92 17.20 -10.86
C TYR A 527 -13.19 18.64 -11.32
N PHE A 528 -13.10 19.57 -10.38
CA PHE A 528 -13.32 20.99 -10.62
C PHE A 528 -12.01 21.76 -10.41
N GLU A 529 -11.67 22.59 -11.39
CA GLU A 529 -10.53 23.51 -11.34
C GLU A 529 -10.95 24.90 -10.89
N HIS A 530 -12.26 25.19 -10.92
CA HIS A 530 -12.82 26.48 -10.54
C HIS A 530 -14.04 26.30 -9.64
N ILE A 531 -14.22 27.22 -8.69
CA ILE A 531 -15.46 27.37 -7.92
C ILE A 531 -16.00 28.76 -8.19
N SER A 532 -17.28 28.86 -8.54
CA SER A 532 -17.92 30.14 -8.83
C SER A 532 -19.26 30.28 -8.12
N THR A 533 -19.57 31.51 -7.72
CA THR A 533 -20.90 31.96 -7.29
C THR A 533 -21.49 33.01 -8.24
N ASP A 534 -20.77 33.30 -9.35
CA ASP A 534 -21.15 34.26 -10.38
C ASP A 534 -21.25 33.52 -11.72
N SER A 535 -22.43 33.49 -12.32
CA SER A 535 -22.69 32.81 -13.59
C SER A 535 -21.86 33.38 -14.74
N ARG A 536 -21.45 34.65 -14.64
CA ARG A 536 -20.67 35.35 -15.68
C ARG A 536 -19.20 34.92 -15.73
N THR A 537 -18.69 34.26 -14.69
CA THR A 537 -17.29 33.83 -14.58
C THR A 537 -17.11 32.33 -14.78
N ILE A 538 -18.17 31.63 -15.19
CA ILE A 538 -18.14 30.18 -15.43
C ILE A 538 -17.21 29.83 -16.60
N LYS A 539 -16.45 28.76 -16.41
CA LYS A 539 -15.51 28.16 -17.36
C LYS A 539 -15.67 26.65 -17.34
N PRO A 540 -15.15 25.90 -18.33
CA PRO A 540 -15.06 24.45 -18.23
C PRO A 540 -14.47 24.00 -16.90
N ASN A 541 -14.94 22.86 -16.35
CA ASN A 541 -14.53 22.33 -15.04
C ASN A 541 -14.87 23.25 -13.84
N SER A 542 -15.95 24.04 -13.91
CA SER A 542 -16.42 24.85 -12.77
C SER A 542 -17.45 24.12 -11.92
N LEU A 543 -17.32 24.24 -10.59
CA LEU A 543 -18.40 23.99 -9.65
C LEU A 543 -19.11 25.31 -9.34
N PHE A 544 -20.36 25.44 -9.78
CA PHE A 544 -21.19 26.59 -9.48
C PHE A 544 -21.96 26.39 -8.19
N ILE A 545 -22.00 27.40 -7.33
CA ILE A 545 -22.80 27.38 -6.10
C ILE A 545 -23.89 28.43 -6.24
N ALA A 546 -25.13 27.97 -6.39
CA ALA A 546 -26.29 28.82 -6.58
C ALA A 546 -26.67 29.48 -5.26
N LEU A 547 -26.32 30.76 -5.10
CA LEU A 547 -26.64 31.56 -3.93
C LEU A 547 -27.89 32.41 -4.19
N LYS A 548 -28.72 32.58 -3.17
CA LYS A 548 -29.88 33.44 -3.19
C LYS A 548 -29.64 34.69 -2.35
N GLY A 549 -29.85 35.87 -2.94
CA GLY A 549 -29.78 37.16 -2.26
C GLY A 549 -31.09 37.93 -2.37
N GLU A 550 -31.14 39.14 -1.81
CA GLU A 550 -32.36 39.97 -1.82
C GLU A 550 -32.83 40.39 -3.22
N LYS A 551 -31.89 40.52 -4.17
CA LYS A 551 -32.13 41.05 -5.52
C LYS A 551 -31.70 40.11 -6.64
N PHE A 552 -31.21 38.92 -6.30
CA PHE A 552 -30.73 37.93 -7.28
C PHE A 552 -30.98 36.52 -6.76
N ASP A 553 -31.25 35.60 -7.68
CA ASP A 553 -31.34 34.17 -7.38
C ASP A 553 -30.41 33.42 -8.34
N GLY A 554 -29.32 32.85 -7.82
CA GLY A 554 -28.32 32.14 -8.61
C GLY A 554 -28.91 30.91 -9.31
N HIS A 555 -30.01 30.37 -8.80
CA HIS A 555 -30.69 29.19 -9.32
C HIS A 555 -31.25 29.43 -10.71
N ASP A 556 -31.61 30.67 -11.05
CA ASP A 556 -32.11 31.07 -12.36
C ASP A 556 -31.12 30.78 -13.50
N TYR A 557 -29.82 30.70 -13.20
CA TYR A 557 -28.75 30.50 -14.18
C TYR A 557 -28.27 29.06 -14.29
N VAL A 558 -28.73 28.14 -13.43
CA VAL A 558 -28.18 26.78 -13.32
C VAL A 558 -28.30 26.02 -14.64
N GLN A 559 -29.44 26.09 -15.31
CA GLN A 559 -29.65 25.37 -16.58
C GLN A 559 -28.69 25.82 -17.69
N ASP A 560 -28.33 27.12 -17.73
CA ASP A 560 -27.38 27.63 -18.70
C ASP A 560 -25.95 27.24 -18.35
N ILE A 561 -25.61 27.22 -17.06
CA ILE A 561 -24.28 26.83 -16.57
C ILE A 561 -23.98 25.37 -16.92
N LEU A 562 -24.96 24.48 -16.76
CA LEU A 562 -24.80 23.04 -17.02
C LEU A 562 -24.58 22.71 -18.52
N LYS A 563 -24.80 23.66 -19.43
CA LYS A 563 -24.42 23.54 -20.85
C LYS A 563 -22.91 23.67 -21.06
N THR A 564 -22.18 24.26 -20.11
CA THR A 564 -20.73 24.39 -20.16
C THR A 564 -20.06 23.05 -19.84
N GLU A 565 -18.97 22.74 -20.54
CA GLU A 565 -18.25 21.47 -20.40
C GLU A 565 -17.83 21.18 -18.95
N ASN A 566 -18.15 19.96 -18.49
CA ASN A 566 -17.82 19.43 -17.16
C ASN A 566 -18.17 20.37 -15.99
N CYS A 567 -19.24 21.17 -16.12
CA CYS A 567 -19.73 22.03 -15.05
C CYS A 567 -20.82 21.34 -14.23
N TRP A 568 -20.80 21.60 -12.92
CA TRP A 568 -21.78 21.09 -11.96
C TRP A 568 -22.33 22.24 -11.11
N ALA A 569 -23.51 22.05 -10.53
CA ALA A 569 -24.14 23.05 -9.68
C ALA A 569 -24.52 22.48 -8.31
N ILE A 570 -24.24 23.25 -7.24
CA ILE A 570 -24.79 23.06 -5.91
C ILE A 570 -26.00 23.99 -5.76
N VAL A 571 -27.16 23.42 -5.46
CA VAL A 571 -28.45 24.12 -5.37
C VAL A 571 -29.18 23.73 -4.08
N ASN A 572 -30.19 24.52 -3.71
CA ASN A 572 -31.06 24.18 -2.58
C ASN A 572 -31.88 22.91 -2.86
N SER A 573 -32.24 22.19 -1.80
CA SER A 573 -32.95 20.91 -1.87
C SER A 573 -34.32 20.98 -2.54
N ASP A 574 -34.96 22.15 -2.51
CA ASP A 574 -36.25 22.45 -3.13
C ASP A 574 -36.15 22.83 -4.62
N TYR A 575 -34.96 22.87 -5.20
CA TYR A 575 -34.77 23.21 -6.62
C TYR A 575 -35.34 22.12 -7.55
N ALA A 576 -36.36 22.51 -8.33
CA ALA A 576 -37.22 21.61 -9.07
C ALA A 576 -36.59 20.95 -10.32
N PHE A 577 -35.54 21.54 -10.91
CA PHE A 577 -34.97 21.01 -12.14
C PHE A 577 -34.11 19.77 -11.87
N GLU A 578 -34.47 18.65 -12.48
CA GLU A 578 -33.78 17.37 -12.34
C GLU A 578 -32.71 17.20 -13.43
N GLU A 579 -31.46 17.06 -13.00
CA GLU A 579 -30.31 16.80 -13.87
C GLU A 579 -29.23 16.09 -13.03
N GLN A 580 -28.43 15.24 -13.67
CA GLN A 580 -27.41 14.43 -13.01
C GLN A 580 -26.28 15.28 -12.41
N LYS A 581 -25.96 16.42 -13.04
CA LYS A 581 -24.87 17.32 -12.65
C LYS A 581 -25.25 18.32 -11.53
N ILE A 582 -26.28 18.01 -10.76
CA ILE A 582 -26.80 18.86 -9.69
C ILE A 582 -26.64 18.16 -8.34
N ILE A 583 -26.01 18.86 -7.40
CA ILE A 583 -25.87 18.46 -6.00
C ILE A 583 -26.84 19.29 -5.18
N ARG A 584 -27.74 18.62 -4.46
CA ARG A 584 -28.75 19.27 -3.63
C ARG A 584 -28.29 19.33 -2.18
N VAL A 585 -28.41 20.51 -1.59
CA VAL A 585 -28.06 20.77 -0.19
C VAL A 585 -29.17 21.57 0.48
N GLU A 586 -29.29 21.47 1.80
CA GLU A 586 -30.27 22.28 2.54
C GLU A 586 -29.95 23.78 2.40
N ASP A 587 -28.66 24.14 2.51
CA ASP A 587 -28.18 25.52 2.47
C ASP A 587 -26.91 25.64 1.62
N THR A 588 -27.02 26.35 0.48
CA THR A 588 -25.92 26.57 -0.46
C THR A 588 -24.85 27.52 0.06
N LEU A 589 -25.20 28.47 0.92
CA LEU A 589 -24.25 29.37 1.58
C LEU A 589 -23.43 28.59 2.62
N LYS A 590 -24.08 27.74 3.40
CA LYS A 590 -23.38 26.82 4.31
C LYS A 590 -22.44 25.90 3.53
N ALA A 591 -22.89 25.33 2.42
CA ALA A 591 -22.07 24.45 1.58
C ALA A 591 -20.81 25.15 1.03
N LEU A 592 -20.93 26.41 0.58
CA LEU A 592 -19.76 27.21 0.18
C LEU A 592 -18.73 27.33 1.30
N GLY A 593 -19.19 27.61 2.52
CA GLY A 593 -18.33 27.71 3.70
C GLY A 593 -17.65 26.38 4.06
N ASP A 594 -18.39 25.26 4.02
CA ASP A 594 -17.85 23.93 4.34
C ASP A 594 -16.79 23.47 3.32
N LEU A 595 -17.00 23.79 2.02
CA LEU A 595 -15.99 23.58 0.97
C LEU A 595 -14.71 24.40 1.23
N ALA A 596 -14.86 25.68 1.59
CA ALA A 596 -13.73 26.53 1.91
C ALA A 596 -12.98 26.04 3.17
N ALA A 597 -13.70 25.61 4.21
CA ALA A 597 -13.11 25.02 5.41
C ALA A 597 -12.26 23.80 5.08
N LYS A 598 -12.81 22.89 4.29
CA LYS A 598 -12.09 21.70 3.81
C LYS A 598 -10.82 22.09 3.05
N TYR A 599 -10.91 23.09 2.17
CA TYR A 599 -9.80 23.55 1.34
C TYR A 599 -8.71 24.25 2.15
N ALA A 600 -9.08 25.10 3.11
CA ALA A 600 -8.15 25.84 3.97
C ALA A 600 -7.24 24.91 4.80
N ASN A 601 -7.78 23.78 5.26
CA ASN A 601 -7.07 22.80 6.08
C ASN A 601 -5.95 22.05 5.33
N LEU A 602 -5.84 22.22 4.00
CA LEU A 602 -4.83 21.56 3.16
C LEU A 602 -3.52 22.33 3.06
N PHE A 603 -3.52 23.60 3.47
CA PHE A 603 -2.36 24.49 3.38
C PHE A 603 -1.72 24.71 4.76
N SER A 604 -0.41 24.86 4.78
CA SER A 604 0.38 25.13 5.99
C SER A 604 0.45 26.62 6.36
N ALA A 605 -0.21 27.48 5.59
CA ALA A 605 -0.23 28.91 5.86
C ALA A 605 -0.80 29.16 7.26
N LEU A 606 -0.10 29.99 8.04
CA LEU A 606 -0.55 30.44 9.35
C LEU A 606 -1.72 31.41 9.17
N LYS A 607 -2.92 30.99 9.57
CA LYS A 607 -4.18 31.71 9.38
C LYS A 607 -4.40 32.64 10.57
N ILE A 608 -4.42 33.93 10.28
CA ILE A 608 -4.60 35.00 11.27
C ILE A 608 -5.95 35.65 11.01
N ALA A 609 -6.93 35.37 11.86
CA ALA A 609 -8.24 36.00 11.81
C ALA A 609 -8.21 37.38 12.49
N ILE A 610 -8.83 38.38 11.88
CA ILE A 610 -8.95 39.74 12.42
C ILE A 610 -10.43 40.13 12.48
N THR A 611 -10.92 40.48 13.67
CA THR A 611 -12.29 40.97 13.87
C THR A 611 -12.34 42.15 14.86
N GLY A 612 -13.53 42.71 15.06
CA GLY A 612 -13.79 43.89 15.90
C GLY A 612 -14.80 44.85 15.27
N SER A 613 -15.21 45.90 15.98
CA SER A 613 -16.06 46.97 15.44
C SER A 613 -15.24 47.96 14.62
N VAL A 614 -14.12 48.45 15.15
CA VAL A 614 -13.29 49.52 14.54
C VAL A 614 -11.86 49.04 14.30
N GLY A 615 -11.25 49.42 13.17
CA GLY A 615 -9.82 49.22 12.90
C GLY A 615 -9.44 47.91 12.22
N LYS A 616 -10.39 46.97 12.02
CA LYS A 616 -10.17 45.66 11.36
C LYS A 616 -9.33 45.76 10.08
N THR A 617 -9.81 46.54 9.11
CA THR A 617 -9.18 46.69 7.80
C THR A 617 -7.80 47.32 7.90
N MET A 618 -7.61 48.31 8.78
CA MET A 618 -6.31 48.97 8.96
C MET A 618 -5.28 47.99 9.54
N THR A 619 -5.67 47.22 10.57
CA THR A 619 -4.84 46.18 11.17
C THR A 619 -4.48 45.09 10.15
N LYS A 620 -5.43 44.63 9.34
CA LYS A 620 -5.17 43.68 8.23
C LYS A 620 -4.12 44.23 7.27
N GLU A 621 -4.29 45.47 6.81
CA GLU A 621 -3.39 46.09 5.84
C GLU A 621 -1.98 46.26 6.41
N TYR A 622 -1.85 46.75 7.65
CA TYR A 622 -0.54 46.86 8.30
C TYR A 622 0.14 45.52 8.51
N LEU A 623 -0.60 44.52 9.02
CA LEU A 623 -0.04 43.19 9.23
C LEU A 623 0.39 42.55 7.91
N SER A 624 -0.42 42.70 6.85
CA SER A 624 -0.09 42.18 5.53
C SER A 624 1.15 42.84 4.95
N ASN A 625 1.30 44.15 5.10
CA ASN A 625 2.48 44.87 4.63
C ASN A 625 3.74 44.43 5.38
N ILE A 626 3.66 44.21 6.70
CA ILE A 626 4.80 43.75 7.50
C ILE A 626 5.19 42.31 7.14
N LEU A 627 4.22 41.38 7.13
CA LEU A 627 4.50 39.96 6.91
C LEU A 627 4.97 39.68 5.47
N SER A 628 4.42 40.40 4.49
CA SER A 628 4.81 40.31 3.08
C SER A 628 6.29 40.67 2.82
N LEU A 629 6.95 41.42 3.72
CA LEU A 629 8.39 41.71 3.61
C LEU A 629 9.26 40.47 3.81
N THR A 630 8.72 39.43 4.48
CA THR A 630 9.50 38.24 4.87
C THR A 630 9.05 36.98 4.17
N ALA A 631 7.78 36.87 3.78
CA ALA A 631 7.23 35.70 3.11
C ALA A 631 5.93 36.02 2.36
N SER A 632 5.58 35.18 1.38
CA SER A 632 4.31 35.30 0.66
C SER A 632 3.13 35.25 1.63
N THR A 633 2.21 36.20 1.47
CA THR A 633 1.10 36.44 2.38
C THR A 633 -0.18 36.64 1.58
N LEU A 634 -1.18 35.79 1.83
CA LEU A 634 -2.54 36.00 1.34
C LEU A 634 -3.28 36.94 2.30
N LYS A 635 -4.16 37.79 1.77
CA LYS A 635 -5.08 38.58 2.60
C LYS A 635 -6.48 38.66 2.00
N THR A 636 -7.48 38.92 2.85
CA THR A 636 -8.83 39.29 2.41
C THR A 636 -8.81 40.62 1.64
N HIS A 637 -9.34 40.62 0.41
CA HIS A 637 -9.38 41.83 -0.42
C HIS A 637 -10.72 42.58 -0.27
N SER A 638 -10.64 43.92 -0.25
CA SER A 638 -11.83 44.79 -0.24
C SER A 638 -12.85 44.38 0.83
N ASN A 639 -14.12 44.13 0.45
CA ASN A 639 -15.22 43.74 1.33
C ASN A 639 -15.46 42.21 1.32
N GLU A 640 -14.43 41.40 1.02
CA GLU A 640 -14.54 39.93 1.04
C GLU A 640 -14.52 39.34 2.48
N ASN A 641 -15.11 40.02 3.46
CA ASN A 641 -15.04 39.68 4.89
C ASN A 641 -16.31 38.98 5.44
N ASN A 642 -17.25 38.61 4.58
CA ASN A 642 -18.51 37.95 4.92
C ASN A 642 -18.54 36.47 4.49
N LEU A 643 -19.68 35.80 4.70
CA LEU A 643 -19.88 34.36 4.42
C LEU A 643 -19.71 33.96 2.94
N ILE A 644 -19.70 34.91 2.00
CA ILE A 644 -19.47 34.67 0.56
C ILE A 644 -18.04 35.05 0.18
N GLY A 645 -17.55 36.19 0.67
CA GLY A 645 -16.26 36.76 0.33
C GLY A 645 -15.09 35.98 0.92
N LEU A 646 -15.18 35.56 2.19
CA LEU A 646 -14.08 34.87 2.85
C LEU A 646 -13.74 33.55 2.15
N PRO A 647 -14.72 32.68 1.78
CA PRO A 647 -14.47 31.53 0.91
C PRO A 647 -13.70 31.85 -0.38
N LYS A 648 -14.04 32.95 -1.08
CA LYS A 648 -13.34 33.36 -2.31
C LYS A 648 -11.87 33.71 -2.05
N THR A 649 -11.56 34.30 -0.89
CA THR A 649 -10.18 34.52 -0.48
C THR A 649 -9.49 33.18 -0.20
N ILE A 650 -10.12 32.27 0.54
CA ILE A 650 -9.55 30.96 0.89
C ILE A 650 -9.19 30.11 -0.34
N PHE A 651 -10.03 30.09 -1.38
CA PHE A 651 -9.74 29.33 -2.61
C PHE A 651 -8.51 29.86 -3.39
N LYS A 652 -8.01 31.05 -3.06
CA LYS A 652 -6.75 31.62 -3.59
C LYS A 652 -5.52 31.17 -2.81
N LEU A 653 -5.65 30.34 -1.76
CA LEU A 653 -4.51 29.75 -1.06
C LEU A 653 -3.62 28.94 -2.02
N ARG A 654 -2.33 28.95 -1.70
CA ARG A 654 -1.23 28.36 -2.47
C ARG A 654 -0.14 27.91 -1.50
N PRO A 655 0.70 26.91 -1.83
CA PRO A 655 1.73 26.40 -0.94
C PRO A 655 2.81 27.42 -0.58
N GLU A 656 3.08 28.39 -1.45
CA GLU A 656 4.05 29.45 -1.17
C GLU A 656 3.59 30.40 -0.07
N HIS A 657 2.28 30.52 0.18
CA HIS A 657 1.77 31.39 1.23
C HIS A 657 2.18 30.86 2.60
N LYS A 658 2.96 31.67 3.32
CA LYS A 658 3.33 31.40 4.71
C LYS A 658 2.29 31.92 5.69
N TYR A 659 1.59 32.99 5.32
CA TYR A 659 0.58 33.64 6.13
C TYR A 659 -0.70 33.84 5.33
N ALA A 660 -1.85 33.72 5.99
CA ALA A 660 -3.16 34.07 5.46
C ALA A 660 -3.87 34.99 6.45
N ILE A 661 -4.04 36.27 6.10
CA ILE A 661 -4.64 37.28 6.97
C ILE A 661 -6.10 37.46 6.57
N LEU A 662 -6.99 37.02 7.44
CA LEU A 662 -8.40 36.83 7.14
C LEU A 662 -9.24 37.80 7.97
N GLU A 663 -9.80 38.83 7.33
CA GLU A 663 -10.69 39.78 7.99
C GLU A 663 -12.10 39.19 8.08
N LEU A 664 -12.65 39.17 9.29
CA LEU A 664 -13.97 38.64 9.60
C LEU A 664 -14.90 39.80 9.96
N GLY A 665 -15.91 40.02 9.11
CA GLY A 665 -16.97 41.01 9.30
C GLY A 665 -18.27 40.32 9.67
N SER A 666 -19.10 41.00 10.47
CA SER A 666 -20.41 40.50 10.85
C SER A 666 -21.39 41.64 11.06
N ASN A 667 -22.65 41.38 10.72
CA ASN A 667 -23.80 42.20 11.06
C ASN A 667 -24.94 41.40 11.71
N GLN A 668 -24.79 40.09 11.90
CA GLN A 668 -25.75 39.23 12.62
C GLN A 668 -25.07 38.29 13.60
N PHE A 669 -25.80 37.90 14.65
CA PHE A 669 -25.34 36.93 15.63
C PHE A 669 -24.88 35.61 14.97
N GLY A 670 -23.76 35.07 15.45
CA GLY A 670 -23.21 33.78 15.00
C GLY A 670 -22.37 33.82 13.72
N GLU A 671 -22.35 34.91 12.94
CA GLU A 671 -21.55 34.95 11.71
C GLU A 671 -20.04 34.88 11.98
N ILE A 672 -19.54 35.53 13.04
CA ILE A 672 -18.12 35.44 13.42
C ILE A 672 -17.76 34.00 13.77
N ALA A 673 -18.62 33.29 14.51
CA ALA A 673 -18.41 31.88 14.82
C ALA A 673 -18.35 31.04 13.54
N ARG A 674 -19.28 31.26 12.60
CA ARG A 674 -19.28 30.56 11.32
C ARG A 674 -18.07 30.89 10.45
N LEU A 675 -17.66 32.15 10.38
CA LEU A 675 -16.47 32.56 9.64
C LEU A 675 -15.20 31.96 10.25
N SER A 676 -15.14 31.87 11.57
CA SER A 676 -14.08 31.17 12.30
C SER A 676 -14.06 29.67 12.00
N ASP A 677 -15.22 29.00 11.89
CA ASP A 677 -15.29 27.59 11.45
C ASP A 677 -14.76 27.42 10.02
N ILE A 678 -15.07 28.38 9.13
CA ILE A 678 -14.64 28.37 7.73
C ILE A 678 -13.13 28.55 7.61
N CYS A 679 -12.55 29.52 8.31
CA CYS A 679 -11.12 29.78 8.20
C CYS A 679 -10.25 28.93 9.13
N ASN A 680 -10.81 28.40 10.21
CA ASN A 680 -10.12 27.62 11.24
C ASN A 680 -8.78 28.27 11.64
N PRO A 681 -8.82 29.46 12.29
CA PRO A 681 -7.64 30.30 12.44
C PRO A 681 -6.66 29.75 13.48
N ASP A 682 -5.37 29.89 13.20
CA ASP A 682 -4.29 29.55 14.13
C ASP A 682 -4.03 30.67 15.15
N MET A 683 -4.36 31.92 14.76
CA MET A 683 -4.30 33.10 15.62
C MET A 683 -5.52 33.99 15.37
N ALA A 684 -5.99 34.66 16.42
CA ALA A 684 -7.07 35.63 16.34
C ALA A 684 -6.62 36.99 16.90
N VAL A 685 -7.02 38.06 16.24
CA VAL A 685 -6.83 39.45 16.67
C VAL A 685 -8.19 40.12 16.75
N ILE A 686 -8.53 40.60 17.94
CA ILE A 686 -9.71 41.44 18.16
C ILE A 686 -9.21 42.87 18.34
N THR A 687 -9.66 43.80 17.50
CA THR A 687 -9.20 45.19 17.55
C THR A 687 -9.87 45.98 18.67
N SER A 688 -11.07 46.49 18.43
CA SER A 688 -11.89 47.22 19.41
C SER A 688 -13.33 46.82 19.18
N ILE A 689 -14.00 46.41 20.26
CA ILE A 689 -15.44 46.15 20.29
C ILE A 689 -16.13 47.42 20.82
N GLY A 690 -17.18 47.85 20.12
CA GLY A 690 -18.00 49.01 20.46
C GLY A 690 -19.23 49.08 19.56
N ALA A 691 -20.10 50.07 19.77
CA ALA A 691 -21.36 50.23 19.06
C ALA A 691 -21.23 50.14 17.51
N SER A 692 -21.75 49.06 16.93
CA SER A 692 -21.79 48.80 15.48
C SER A 692 -22.95 47.86 15.18
N HIS A 693 -23.69 48.10 14.09
CA HIS A 693 -24.82 47.24 13.66
C HIS A 693 -25.83 46.95 14.79
N LEU A 694 -26.08 47.92 15.68
CA LEU A 694 -26.95 47.77 16.84
C LEU A 694 -28.40 47.45 16.45
N GLU A 695 -28.82 47.78 15.23
CA GLU A 695 -30.10 47.37 14.67
C GLU A 695 -30.27 45.85 14.61
N PHE A 696 -29.16 45.09 14.59
CA PHE A 696 -29.16 43.63 14.60
C PHE A 696 -28.64 43.06 15.93
N PHE A 697 -27.62 43.68 16.52
CA PHE A 697 -27.00 43.22 17.77
C PHE A 697 -27.64 43.76 19.05
N GLN A 698 -28.65 44.63 18.93
CA GLN A 698 -29.40 45.27 20.01
C GLN A 698 -28.57 46.29 20.83
N ASP A 699 -27.43 45.88 21.39
CA ASP A 699 -26.54 46.72 22.19
C ASP A 699 -25.05 46.31 22.04
N GLU A 700 -24.14 46.97 22.75
CA GLU A 700 -22.71 46.66 22.68
C GLU A 700 -22.36 45.29 23.29
N ALA A 701 -23.16 44.77 24.22
CA ALA A 701 -22.95 43.43 24.76
C ALA A 701 -23.27 42.37 23.69
N GLY A 702 -24.31 42.60 22.89
CA GLY A 702 -24.63 41.76 21.73
C GLY A 702 -23.59 41.83 20.60
N VAL A 703 -22.79 42.89 20.50
CA VAL A 703 -21.64 42.94 19.57
C VAL A 703 -20.45 42.12 20.09
N PHE A 704 -20.33 41.97 21.41
CA PHE A 704 -19.27 41.18 22.05
C PHE A 704 -19.55 39.68 22.04
N GLU A 705 -20.83 39.30 22.16
CA GLU A 705 -21.33 37.92 22.03
C GLU A 705 -21.14 37.36 20.61
#